data_AF-B7ANX8-F1
#
_entry.id   AF-B7ANX8-F1
#
_cell.length_a   1.000
_cell.length_b   1.000
_cell.length_c   1.000
_cell.angle_alpha   90.00
_cell.angle_beta   90.00
_cell.angle_gamma   90.00
#
_symmetry.space_group_name_H-M   'P 1'
#
loop_
_entity.id
_entity.type
_entity.pdbx_description
1 polymer ?
#
loop_
_entity_poly.entity_id
_entity_poly.type
_entity_poly.pdbx_seq_one_letter_code
_entity_poly.pdbx_strand_id
1 'polypeptide(L)'
;MRKMLKRGVGIVLAAALAIAPLPTFRAAQAFAAEGISFTEVGGYAEGAYAEFTTGLSAKGYNAYVKKSSQADSAYVKLDNELIRVYPDYIRVDAVGLEAGDYVIKIVPVYGGTEKPSEAAATAALSVYSHDRTGFAWVDGTASGAYNEDGTLKSNAVVVYVTEETKDTVSATVSGTVCSGVQNILTAYKKAKTNAAPLDIRIIGNITDPAVLDKGDLLVDGVLAGLTIEGIGEDATANGWGIRIKGSSNVEVRNLGIMNVNSGEGDNIGLQQNNNHVWVHNCDFFYGHAGSDADQVKGDGALDTKTSTFITHSYNHFYDNGKCNLQGMKSEKETNYITYHHNWYDHSDSRHPRIRTCSVHSYNNYFDGNAKYGVGVTMGASAFVENNYFRNCKYPVLSSGQGSDKVTGGTFSGETGGIVKTFNNYIEGAKAFVTYQDNNTEFDAYAVSSADEQVPSSVKTLSGGTAYNNFDTSSIMYSYTAQSPEDAKAAVVARAGRVNGGDFKYDFSGKTYQQKDGNGVMQTVTADEYYHVDDELKALVVNYKTSLVAVGGNPLGGGGSTTPVKPTKPSESETKSTEAGTEVSGSTGSTDTTKPSTNPGTTTGSYVHNFTASGTTSSVYTITGSLANKGTVNYAGLTLSKCLKMESSTSIKFATPSSGKLILVFGGSTAASGKAVKVNGTKYTCGSDGIATIDISGSKDITITKGDSINLFYINYVTEGSSENPSNPATEPSTEAPTQKPTQAPTKPADKKNGLLKSDDGSWYYYVDDAIDTSKTGLVQNNDAWWYVEGGKLQSDYRGFVENSAGKWYVVNGKINTDFTGLGKDGDDWVCVRAGKADSSYTGLVKNSDYFWYVKDGKLDTSYLGTVTNDGGTWFIINGKLDTSVTGIKSDKTDFWYVKGGKVDTAFEGVIEQGGSWWYVKDGKVAKDYKGLFTNDAGTWYVAAGKIDTDFTGLGKDGDNWVCVRAGKVDRTYTGLVQSSGIWWYVSDGVLDTSYTGIQTNDGGSWLVVKGKLNTDYTGEYTVDSTTYNIVNGKVTD
;
A
#
# COMPACT_ATOMS: atom_id res chain seq x y z
N MET A 1 39.94 16.92 54.72
CA MET A 1 39.95 18.04 53.74
C MET A 1 40.58 17.52 52.46
N ARG A 2 40.05 17.70 51.24
CA ARG A 2 38.81 18.39 50.79
C ARG A 2 38.27 17.69 49.51
N LYS A 3 36.99 17.32 49.52
CA LYS A 3 36.07 17.04 48.38
C LYS A 3 36.43 15.93 47.36
N MET A 4 35.49 15.16 46.82
CA MET A 4 34.25 14.60 47.40
C MET A 4 33.72 13.45 46.54
N LEU A 5 33.60 12.31 47.20
CA LEU A 5 32.66 11.19 47.04
C LEU A 5 31.34 11.43 46.25
N LYS A 6 30.85 10.33 45.66
CA LYS A 6 29.48 10.03 45.15
C LYS A 6 29.06 10.55 43.77
N ARG A 7 29.07 9.63 42.79
CA ARG A 7 27.86 9.13 42.10
C ARG A 7 28.14 7.73 41.58
N GLY A 8 27.30 6.77 41.95
CA GLY A 8 27.36 5.40 41.45
C GLY A 8 25.95 4.84 41.37
N VAL A 9 25.80 3.83 40.48
CA VAL A 9 24.62 2.96 40.31
C VAL A 9 23.36 3.66 39.77
N GLY A 10 22.81 3.16 38.66
CA GLY A 10 21.39 3.41 38.35
C GLY A 10 20.90 3.45 36.91
N ILE A 11 21.49 2.76 35.92
CA ILE A 11 20.76 2.43 34.67
C ILE A 11 21.01 0.96 34.30
N VAL A 12 20.08 0.10 34.71
CA VAL A 12 19.75 -1.16 34.04
C VAL A 12 18.23 -1.18 33.99
N LEU A 13 17.65 -0.98 32.81
CA LEU A 13 16.27 -1.36 32.53
C LEU A 13 16.21 -1.86 31.08
N ALA A 14 15.49 -2.96 30.88
CA ALA A 14 15.65 -3.82 29.72
C ALA A 14 15.02 -3.26 28.44
N ALA A 15 15.78 -3.25 27.36
CA ALA A 15 15.22 -3.34 26.01
C ALA A 15 14.92 -4.81 25.70
N ALA A 16 13.73 -5.27 26.09
CA ALA A 16 13.25 -6.61 25.74
C ALA A 16 12.58 -6.56 24.35
N LEU A 17 13.39 -6.56 23.28
CA LEU A 17 12.88 -6.98 21.97
C LEU A 17 12.68 -8.50 22.00
N ALA A 18 11.44 -8.93 22.05
CA ALA A 18 11.09 -10.33 21.90
C ALA A 18 11.32 -10.75 20.43
N ILE A 19 12.37 -11.56 20.22
CA ILE A 19 12.63 -12.20 18.93
C ILE A 19 11.65 -13.37 18.79
N ALA A 20 10.58 -13.16 18.03
CA ALA A 20 9.74 -14.26 17.55
C ALA A 20 10.53 -15.09 16.50
N PRO A 21 10.41 -16.43 16.50
CA PRO A 21 11.09 -17.27 15.52
C PRO A 21 10.35 -17.20 14.17
N LEU A 22 10.98 -16.62 13.15
CA LEU A 22 10.50 -16.71 11.77
C LEU A 22 10.55 -18.16 11.26
N PRO A 23 9.54 -18.61 10.48
CA PRO A 23 9.43 -20.00 10.06
C PRO A 23 10.51 -20.39 9.04
N THR A 24 10.95 -21.64 9.10
CA THR A 24 11.77 -22.23 8.04
C THR A 24 10.93 -22.48 6.80
N PHE A 25 11.34 -21.91 5.66
CA PHE A 25 10.76 -22.24 4.35
C PHE A 25 10.97 -23.75 4.06
N ARG A 26 9.94 -24.55 4.32
CA ARG A 26 9.85 -25.92 3.83
C ARG A 26 9.63 -25.89 2.31
N ALA A 27 10.45 -26.64 1.58
CA ALA A 27 10.16 -26.94 0.19
C ALA A 27 8.81 -27.68 0.09
N ALA A 28 7.94 -27.23 -0.81
CA ALA A 28 6.67 -27.88 -1.07
C ALA A 28 6.87 -29.23 -1.77
N GLN A 29 6.99 -30.30 -0.99
CA GLN A 29 6.25 -31.53 -1.30
C GLN A 29 4.87 -31.39 -0.67
N ALA A 30 3.84 -31.29 -1.51
CA ALA A 30 2.46 -31.21 -1.07
C ALA A 30 1.97 -32.56 -0.53
N PHE A 31 2.31 -32.84 0.73
CA PHE A 31 1.38 -33.54 1.61
C PHE A 31 0.57 -32.45 2.31
N ALA A 32 -0.75 -32.43 2.09
CA ALA A 32 -1.63 -31.59 2.89
C ALA A 32 -1.47 -32.00 4.35
N ALA A 33 -1.07 -31.07 5.22
CA ALA A 33 -1.02 -31.35 6.64
C ALA A 33 -2.45 -31.63 7.15
N GLU A 34 -2.64 -32.77 7.82
CA GLU A 34 -3.91 -33.13 8.48
C GLU A 34 -4.14 -32.23 9.70
N GLY A 35 -4.46 -30.94 9.49
CA GLY A 35 -4.60 -29.97 10.56
C GLY A 35 -4.60 -28.51 10.12
N ILE A 36 -4.34 -27.63 11.10
CA ILE A 36 -4.08 -26.20 10.94
C ILE A 36 -2.56 -26.00 10.95
N SER A 37 -2.04 -25.16 10.06
CA SER A 37 -0.61 -24.81 9.98
C SER A 37 -0.45 -23.31 9.86
N PHE A 38 0.13 -22.68 10.90
CA PHE A 38 0.43 -21.25 10.88
C PHE A 38 1.49 -20.93 9.81
N THR A 39 1.20 -19.95 8.96
CA THR A 39 2.09 -19.45 7.91
C THR A 39 2.86 -18.22 8.38
N GLU A 40 2.20 -17.33 9.12
CA GLU A 40 2.78 -16.14 9.72
C GLU A 40 2.10 -15.83 11.06
N VAL A 41 2.85 -15.30 12.04
CA VAL A 41 2.32 -14.89 13.34
C VAL A 41 3.13 -13.71 13.86
N GLY A 42 2.48 -12.78 14.56
CA GLY A 42 3.18 -11.63 15.13
C GLY A 42 2.36 -10.86 16.16
N GLY A 43 3.06 -10.12 17.02
CA GLY A 43 2.47 -9.07 17.85
C GLY A 43 2.81 -7.70 17.26
N TYR A 44 1.88 -6.75 17.38
CA TYR A 44 2.04 -5.36 16.98
C TYR A 44 1.54 -4.43 18.09
N ALA A 45 1.31 -3.16 17.77
CA ALA A 45 0.75 -2.20 18.71
C ALA A 45 -0.69 -2.60 19.09
N GLU A 46 -0.90 -3.01 20.34
CA GLU A 46 -2.20 -3.33 20.95
C GLU A 46 -3.00 -4.42 20.25
N GLY A 47 -2.31 -5.26 19.48
CA GLY A 47 -2.88 -6.44 18.86
C GLY A 47 -1.84 -7.49 18.50
N ALA A 48 -2.33 -8.69 18.16
CA ALA A 48 -1.53 -9.79 17.65
C ALA A 48 -2.31 -10.53 16.56
N TYR A 49 -1.62 -11.09 15.58
CA TYR A 49 -2.25 -11.81 14.47
C TYR A 49 -1.66 -13.20 14.26
N ALA A 50 -2.44 -14.04 13.60
CA ALA A 50 -2.02 -15.34 13.12
C ALA A 50 -2.66 -15.62 11.75
N GLU A 51 -1.81 -15.92 10.76
CA GLU A 51 -2.20 -16.44 9.46
C GLU A 51 -1.99 -17.96 9.43
N PHE A 52 -2.91 -18.69 8.82
CA PHE A 52 -2.83 -20.13 8.75
C PHE A 52 -3.45 -20.71 7.47
N THR A 53 -2.91 -21.85 7.07
CA THR A 53 -3.48 -22.76 6.08
C THR A 53 -4.03 -24.01 6.77
N THR A 54 -4.84 -24.78 6.06
CA THR A 54 -5.46 -25.98 6.64
C THR A 54 -5.85 -27.02 5.59
N GLY A 55 -5.62 -28.29 5.91
CA GLY A 55 -6.13 -29.44 5.14
C GLY A 55 -7.48 -29.97 5.64
N LEU A 56 -8.09 -29.33 6.65
CA LEU A 56 -9.30 -29.80 7.30
C LEU A 56 -10.56 -29.50 6.47
N SER A 57 -11.55 -30.39 6.53
CA SER A 57 -12.85 -30.22 5.85
C SER A 57 -13.86 -29.37 6.65
N ALA A 58 -13.36 -28.57 7.60
CA ALA A 58 -14.15 -27.70 8.48
C ALA A 58 -14.98 -26.67 7.67
N LYS A 59 -16.09 -26.23 8.25
CA LYS A 59 -16.98 -25.20 7.65
C LYS A 59 -16.83 -23.84 8.30
N GLY A 60 -16.08 -23.78 9.39
CA GLY A 60 -15.78 -22.57 10.13
C GLY A 60 -14.55 -22.73 11.01
N TYR A 61 -14.06 -21.62 11.52
CA TYR A 61 -13.07 -21.56 12.58
C TYR A 61 -13.53 -20.58 13.64
N ASN A 62 -13.26 -20.90 14.91
CA ASN A 62 -13.32 -19.96 16.01
C ASN A 62 -11.90 -19.68 16.49
N ALA A 63 -11.63 -18.45 16.90
CA ALA A 63 -10.33 -18.04 17.42
C ALA A 63 -10.46 -17.54 18.86
N TYR A 64 -9.39 -17.74 19.62
CA TYR A 64 -9.32 -17.43 21.03
C TYR A 64 -7.97 -16.80 21.37
N VAL A 65 -7.93 -15.88 22.32
CA VAL A 65 -6.70 -15.25 22.80
C VAL A 65 -6.60 -15.32 24.32
N LYS A 66 -5.38 -15.45 24.86
CA LYS A 66 -5.05 -15.28 26.29
C LYS A 66 -3.64 -14.73 26.46
N LYS A 67 -3.31 -14.16 27.62
CA LYS A 67 -1.90 -13.93 27.97
C LYS A 67 -1.16 -15.27 28.06
N SER A 68 0.08 -15.32 27.58
CA SER A 68 0.90 -16.54 27.53
C SER A 68 1.04 -17.20 28.92
N SER A 69 1.19 -16.38 29.96
CA SER A 69 1.33 -16.74 31.38
C SER A 69 0.04 -17.24 32.06
N GLN A 70 -1.13 -17.09 31.43
CA GLN A 70 -2.41 -17.53 32.01
C GLN A 70 -2.74 -18.98 31.62
N ALA A 71 -3.55 -19.66 32.45
CA ALA A 71 -4.05 -20.99 32.14
C ALA A 71 -5.05 -20.99 30.97
N ASP A 72 -5.28 -22.15 30.35
CA ASP A 72 -6.21 -22.29 29.22
C ASP A 72 -7.68 -21.97 29.53
N SER A 73 -8.07 -21.92 30.81
CA SER A 73 -9.38 -21.41 31.23
C SER A 73 -9.55 -19.89 31.01
N ALA A 74 -8.48 -19.15 30.73
CA ALA A 74 -8.49 -17.71 30.47
C ALA A 74 -8.62 -17.34 28.98
N TYR A 75 -8.76 -18.32 28.07
CA TYR A 75 -9.01 -18.04 26.65
C TYR A 75 -10.33 -17.29 26.45
N VAL A 76 -10.24 -16.06 25.97
CA VAL A 76 -11.39 -15.25 25.51
C VAL A 76 -11.61 -15.52 24.03
N LYS A 77 -12.86 -15.75 23.62
CA LYS A 77 -13.21 -15.92 22.20
C LYS A 77 -13.14 -14.56 21.49
N LEU A 78 -12.51 -14.52 20.32
CA LEU A 78 -12.52 -13.36 19.43
C LEU A 78 -13.83 -13.29 18.64
N ASP A 79 -14.22 -12.08 18.25
CA ASP A 79 -15.36 -11.86 17.35
C ASP A 79 -15.11 -12.54 15.99
N ASN A 80 -16.18 -13.00 15.34
CA ASN A 80 -16.09 -13.76 14.10
C ASN A 80 -15.49 -12.91 12.96
N GLU A 81 -15.78 -11.61 12.97
CA GLU A 81 -15.37 -10.62 11.97
C GLU A 81 -13.86 -10.34 11.98
N LEU A 82 -13.17 -10.67 13.08
CA LEU A 82 -11.72 -10.61 13.17
C LEU A 82 -11.03 -11.77 12.43
N ILE A 83 -11.80 -12.79 12.01
CA ILE A 83 -11.33 -13.91 11.17
C ILE A 83 -11.68 -13.63 9.71
N ARG A 84 -10.67 -13.67 8.84
CA ARG A 84 -10.74 -13.20 7.45
C ARG A 84 -10.07 -14.20 6.50
N VAL A 85 -10.66 -14.37 5.33
CA VAL A 85 -10.19 -15.32 4.31
C VAL A 85 -9.54 -14.57 3.17
N TYR A 86 -8.32 -14.98 2.83
CA TYR A 86 -7.56 -14.55 1.66
C TYR A 86 -7.37 -15.76 0.71
N PRO A 87 -6.85 -15.58 -0.52
CA PRO A 87 -6.77 -16.67 -1.49
C PRO A 87 -5.91 -17.85 -1.00
N ASP A 88 -4.83 -17.56 -0.28
CA ASP A 88 -3.81 -18.54 0.12
C ASP A 88 -3.80 -18.85 1.63
N TYR A 89 -4.55 -18.10 2.46
CA TYR A 89 -4.55 -18.26 3.93
C TYR A 89 -5.82 -17.71 4.60
N ILE A 90 -6.03 -18.07 5.85
CA ILE A 90 -7.00 -17.45 6.77
C ILE A 90 -6.20 -16.66 7.80
N ARG A 91 -6.57 -15.41 8.05
CA ARG A 91 -5.98 -14.55 9.07
C ARG A 91 -6.93 -14.31 10.23
N VAL A 92 -6.40 -14.22 11.44
CA VAL A 92 -7.10 -13.62 12.58
C VAL A 92 -6.25 -12.56 13.25
N ASP A 93 -6.89 -11.49 13.71
CA ASP A 93 -6.25 -10.44 14.51
C ASP A 93 -6.98 -10.30 15.86
N ALA A 94 -6.27 -10.52 16.96
CA ALA A 94 -6.70 -10.19 18.30
C ALA A 94 -6.33 -8.73 18.59
N VAL A 95 -7.30 -7.82 18.57
CA VAL A 95 -7.12 -6.37 18.80
C VAL A 95 -7.62 -5.92 20.17
N GLY A 96 -7.11 -4.80 20.66
CA GLY A 96 -7.49 -4.25 21.96
C GLY A 96 -6.81 -4.95 23.13
N LEU A 97 -5.52 -5.29 22.95
CA LEU A 97 -4.70 -5.99 23.93
C LEU A 97 -3.78 -4.98 24.66
N GLU A 98 -3.69 -5.12 25.98
CA GLU A 98 -2.60 -4.47 26.75
C GLU A 98 -1.23 -5.06 26.35
N ALA A 99 -0.15 -4.31 26.59
CA ALA A 99 1.19 -4.79 26.28
C ALA A 99 1.55 -6.05 27.08
N GLY A 100 2.25 -7.00 26.44
CA GLY A 100 2.66 -8.28 27.01
C GLY A 100 2.64 -9.42 26.00
N ASP A 101 2.86 -10.64 26.50
CA ASP A 101 2.93 -11.84 25.65
C ASP A 101 1.58 -12.57 25.59
N TYR A 102 1.16 -12.95 24.40
CA TYR A 102 -0.14 -13.58 24.11
C TYR A 102 -0.03 -14.88 23.33
N VAL A 103 -1.07 -15.71 23.39
CA VAL A 103 -1.20 -16.91 22.55
C VAL A 103 -2.56 -16.87 21.87
N ILE A 104 -2.57 -17.04 20.54
CA ILE A 104 -3.78 -17.21 19.74
C ILE A 104 -4.01 -18.70 19.51
N LYS A 105 -5.25 -19.16 19.70
CA LYS A 105 -5.68 -20.54 19.47
C LYS A 105 -6.82 -20.58 18.47
N ILE A 106 -6.65 -21.37 17.42
CA ILE A 106 -7.62 -21.60 16.35
C ILE A 106 -8.28 -22.96 16.56
N VAL A 107 -9.61 -23.02 16.50
CA VAL A 107 -10.40 -24.24 16.70
C VAL A 107 -11.29 -24.46 15.46
N PRO A 108 -11.19 -25.61 14.75
CA PRO A 108 -12.04 -25.91 13.61
C PRO A 108 -13.47 -26.22 14.03
N VAL A 109 -14.43 -25.86 13.18
CA VAL A 109 -15.87 -26.02 13.40
C VAL A 109 -16.51 -26.87 12.30
N TYR A 110 -17.20 -27.93 12.70
CA TYR A 110 -17.91 -28.86 11.84
C TYR A 110 -19.40 -28.87 12.20
N GLY A 111 -20.27 -28.51 11.26
CA GLY A 111 -21.72 -28.47 11.51
C GLY A 111 -22.13 -27.54 12.66
N GLY A 112 -21.38 -26.46 12.89
CA GLY A 112 -21.60 -25.53 14.01
C GLY A 112 -20.97 -25.95 15.35
N THR A 113 -20.38 -27.15 15.45
CA THR A 113 -19.73 -27.66 16.67
C THR A 113 -18.21 -27.59 16.55
N GLU A 114 -17.54 -27.05 17.55
CA GLU A 114 -16.07 -27.04 17.65
C GLU A 114 -15.49 -28.44 17.78
N LYS A 115 -14.29 -28.64 17.24
CA LYS A 115 -13.48 -29.85 17.46
C LYS A 115 -12.14 -29.52 18.12
N PRO A 116 -12.08 -29.32 19.45
CA PRO A 116 -10.88 -28.90 20.17
C PRO A 116 -9.67 -29.84 20.02
N SER A 117 -9.89 -31.12 19.68
CA SER A 117 -8.81 -32.09 19.41
C SER A 117 -8.02 -31.80 18.13
N GLU A 118 -8.51 -30.92 17.27
CA GLU A 118 -7.85 -30.46 16.03
C GLU A 118 -7.43 -28.97 16.12
N ALA A 119 -7.49 -28.38 17.31
CA ALA A 119 -7.08 -27.01 17.52
C ALA A 119 -5.56 -26.84 17.42
N ALA A 120 -5.11 -25.67 16.94
CA ALA A 120 -3.71 -25.27 16.96
C ALA A 120 -3.56 -23.96 17.73
N ALA A 121 -2.44 -23.78 18.42
CA ALA A 121 -2.12 -22.55 19.15
C ALA A 121 -0.72 -22.04 18.76
N THR A 122 -0.56 -20.72 18.73
CA THR A 122 0.70 -20.07 18.39
C THR A 122 1.75 -20.26 19.51
N ALA A 123 3.01 -19.94 19.20
CA ALA A 123 3.95 -19.54 20.24
C ALA A 123 3.50 -18.23 20.92
N ALA A 124 4.25 -17.79 21.94
CA ALA A 124 4.03 -16.48 22.53
C ALA A 124 4.29 -15.36 21.50
N LEU A 125 3.34 -14.43 21.39
CA LEU A 125 3.36 -13.26 20.50
C LEU A 125 3.44 -12.01 21.37
N SER A 126 4.44 -11.16 21.15
CA SER A 126 4.71 -10.01 22.03
C SER A 126 4.06 -8.73 21.51
N VAL A 127 3.09 -8.24 22.27
CA VAL A 127 2.31 -7.03 22.01
C VAL A 127 2.94 -5.85 22.75
N TYR A 128 2.99 -4.69 22.10
CA TYR A 128 3.45 -3.43 22.70
C TYR A 128 2.32 -2.38 22.67
N SER A 129 2.42 -1.33 23.49
CA SER A 129 1.43 -0.24 23.49
C SER A 129 1.66 0.74 22.33
N HIS A 130 0.61 1.40 21.86
CA HIS A 130 0.76 2.60 21.04
C HIS A 130 1.42 3.73 21.86
N ASP A 131 2.13 4.62 21.17
CA ASP A 131 2.84 5.75 21.76
C ASP A 131 1.87 6.90 22.08
N ARG A 132 1.27 6.86 23.28
CA ARG A 132 0.34 7.87 23.81
C ARG A 132 1.05 9.14 24.32
N THR A 133 1.92 9.74 23.50
CA THR A 133 2.60 11.00 23.83
C THR A 133 2.16 12.13 22.89
N GLY A 134 1.98 13.33 23.43
CA GLY A 134 1.53 14.48 22.65
C GLY A 134 0.52 15.37 23.38
N PHE A 135 0.15 16.49 22.75
CA PHE A 135 -0.82 17.42 23.30
C PHE A 135 -2.24 16.82 23.43
N ALA A 136 -2.55 15.71 22.75
CA ALA A 136 -3.85 15.03 22.84
C ALA A 136 -4.17 14.37 24.21
N TRP A 137 -3.22 14.37 25.17
CA TRP A 137 -3.42 13.91 26.55
C TRP A 137 -3.16 14.98 27.62
N VAL A 138 -3.01 16.25 27.22
CA VAL A 138 -2.86 17.37 28.17
C VAL A 138 -4.24 17.80 28.66
N ASP A 139 -4.53 17.58 29.95
CA ASP A 139 -5.82 17.85 30.59
C ASP A 139 -7.03 17.10 29.99
N GLY A 140 -6.79 16.00 29.28
CA GLY A 140 -7.82 15.15 28.66
C GLY A 140 -7.27 13.84 28.09
N THR A 141 -8.01 13.23 27.15
CA THR A 141 -7.62 11.98 26.48
C THR A 141 -8.19 11.93 25.07
N ALA A 142 -7.42 11.33 24.15
CA ALA A 142 -7.82 11.02 22.78
C ALA A 142 -7.94 9.51 22.50
N SER A 143 -7.91 8.64 23.52
CA SER A 143 -7.97 7.18 23.38
C SER A 143 -9.39 6.64 23.05
N GLY A 144 -10.28 7.46 22.47
CA GLY A 144 -11.55 7.06 21.87
C GLY A 144 -12.39 6.07 22.68
N ALA A 145 -12.58 4.87 22.11
CA ALA A 145 -13.28 3.73 22.72
C ALA A 145 -12.38 2.83 23.59
N TYR A 146 -11.09 3.09 23.66
CA TYR A 146 -10.07 2.32 24.36
C TYR A 146 -9.65 2.95 25.70
N ASN A 147 -9.11 2.13 26.61
CA ASN A 147 -8.41 2.59 27.81
C ASN A 147 -6.97 2.99 27.44
N GLU A 148 -6.29 3.73 28.31
CA GLU A 148 -4.90 4.16 28.06
C GLU A 148 -3.88 3.01 28.03
N ASP A 149 -4.27 1.81 28.50
CA ASP A 149 -3.47 0.58 28.41
C ASP A 149 -3.65 -0.17 27.08
N GLY A 150 -4.56 0.28 26.21
CA GLY A 150 -4.90 -0.35 24.92
C GLY A 150 -6.06 -1.34 24.95
N THR A 151 -6.64 -1.64 26.12
CA THR A 151 -7.82 -2.50 26.22
C THR A 151 -9.11 -1.77 25.87
N LEU A 152 -10.06 -2.44 25.20
CA LEU A 152 -11.35 -1.83 24.87
C LEU A 152 -12.15 -1.50 26.15
N LYS A 153 -12.80 -0.32 26.21
CA LYS A 153 -13.66 0.05 27.35
C LYS A 153 -14.80 -0.96 27.50
N SER A 154 -15.05 -1.42 28.73
CA SER A 154 -15.99 -2.52 29.01
C SER A 154 -17.47 -2.26 28.64
N ASN A 155 -17.83 -1.01 28.36
CA ASN A 155 -19.13 -0.59 27.86
C ASN A 155 -19.12 -0.14 26.39
N ALA A 156 -17.99 -0.22 25.68
CA ALA A 156 -17.90 0.22 24.29
C ALA A 156 -18.83 -0.59 23.37
N VAL A 157 -19.31 0.07 22.32
CA VAL A 157 -20.08 -0.53 21.23
C VAL A 157 -19.14 -0.70 20.04
N VAL A 158 -18.91 -1.93 19.61
CA VAL A 158 -18.09 -2.24 18.42
C VAL A 158 -18.99 -2.42 17.20
N VAL A 159 -18.61 -1.82 16.07
CA VAL A 159 -19.31 -1.92 14.78
C VAL A 159 -18.32 -2.31 13.69
N TYR A 160 -18.47 -3.52 13.15
CA TYR A 160 -17.64 -4.02 12.04
C TYR A 160 -18.21 -3.62 10.68
N VAL A 161 -17.45 -2.82 9.94
CA VAL A 161 -17.79 -2.28 8.62
C VAL A 161 -16.97 -2.99 7.55
N THR A 162 -17.65 -3.70 6.66
CA THR A 162 -17.10 -4.28 5.43
C THR A 162 -17.73 -3.58 4.22
N GLU A 163 -17.19 -3.80 3.02
CA GLU A 163 -17.76 -3.25 1.77
C GLU A 163 -19.21 -3.71 1.56
N GLU A 164 -19.56 -4.92 2.01
CA GLU A 164 -20.91 -5.47 1.95
C GLU A 164 -21.84 -4.88 3.02
N THR A 165 -21.31 -4.51 4.20
CA THR A 165 -22.12 -4.10 5.35
C THR A 165 -22.19 -2.59 5.58
N LYS A 166 -21.34 -1.76 4.97
CA LYS A 166 -21.23 -0.30 5.23
C LYS A 166 -22.55 0.48 5.30
N ASP A 167 -23.54 0.09 4.49
CA ASP A 167 -24.87 0.70 4.43
C ASP A 167 -25.92 0.05 5.34
N THR A 168 -25.60 -1.11 5.92
CA THR A 168 -26.54 -1.95 6.69
C THR A 168 -26.11 -2.24 8.14
N VAL A 169 -24.82 -2.05 8.48
CA VAL A 169 -24.30 -2.11 9.86
C VAL A 169 -25.21 -1.38 10.83
N SER A 170 -25.42 -1.92 12.02
CA SER A 170 -26.35 -1.34 12.99
C SER A 170 -25.79 -1.20 14.39
N ALA A 171 -26.19 -0.13 15.07
CA ALA A 171 -25.85 0.13 16.47
C ALA A 171 -27.02 0.81 17.20
N THR A 172 -27.17 0.51 18.49
CA THR A 172 -28.16 1.15 19.36
C THR A 172 -27.53 2.37 20.03
N VAL A 173 -27.89 3.58 19.56
CA VAL A 173 -27.42 4.84 20.13
C VAL A 173 -28.54 5.46 20.97
N SER A 174 -28.32 5.61 22.27
CA SER A 174 -29.31 6.13 23.23
C SER A 174 -30.71 5.50 23.10
N GLY A 175 -30.75 4.17 22.94
CA GLY A 175 -32.00 3.40 22.79
C GLY A 175 -32.60 3.37 21.37
N THR A 176 -32.03 4.10 20.40
CA THR A 176 -32.46 4.07 19.00
C THR A 176 -31.54 3.19 18.17
N VAL A 177 -32.08 2.16 17.50
CA VAL A 177 -31.33 1.38 16.51
C VAL A 177 -31.14 2.23 15.26
N CYS A 178 -29.88 2.45 14.88
CA CYS A 178 -29.50 3.17 13.67
C CYS A 178 -28.78 2.20 12.71
N SER A 179 -29.00 2.34 11.41
CA SER A 179 -28.36 1.49 10.38
C SER A 179 -27.65 2.34 9.32
N GLY A 180 -26.46 1.90 8.89
CA GLY A 180 -25.50 2.63 8.06
C GLY A 180 -24.55 3.50 8.89
N VAL A 181 -23.25 3.47 8.56
CA VAL A 181 -22.18 4.06 9.39
C VAL A 181 -22.37 5.56 9.70
N GLN A 182 -22.72 6.36 8.70
CA GLN A 182 -22.97 7.80 8.86
C GLN A 182 -24.23 8.11 9.70
N ASN A 183 -25.25 7.25 9.65
CA ASN A 183 -26.47 7.41 10.44
C ASN A 183 -26.21 7.15 11.93
N ILE A 184 -25.34 6.17 12.23
CA ILE A 184 -24.87 5.89 13.60
C ILE A 184 -24.17 7.14 14.16
N LEU A 185 -23.20 7.72 13.45
CA LEU A 185 -22.53 8.97 13.86
C LEU A 185 -23.52 10.16 14.02
N THR A 186 -24.51 10.27 13.13
CA THR A 186 -25.54 11.31 13.19
C THR A 186 -26.44 11.20 14.43
N ALA A 187 -26.72 9.97 14.90
CA ALA A 187 -27.37 9.75 16.17
C ALA A 187 -26.44 10.03 17.35
N TYR A 188 -25.17 9.67 17.24
CA TYR A 188 -24.13 9.85 18.26
C TYR A 188 -23.95 11.32 18.65
N LYS A 189 -23.96 12.22 17.66
CA LYS A 189 -24.03 13.68 17.86
C LYS A 189 -25.13 14.14 18.83
N LYS A 190 -26.30 13.51 18.77
CA LYS A 190 -27.47 13.88 19.60
C LYS A 190 -27.33 13.34 21.02
N ALA A 191 -26.65 12.20 21.19
CA ALA A 191 -26.38 11.59 22.48
C ALA A 191 -25.33 12.36 23.31
N LYS A 192 -24.40 13.07 22.66
CA LYS A 192 -23.31 13.81 23.31
C LYS A 192 -22.50 12.88 24.23
N THR A 193 -22.35 13.25 25.50
CA THR A 193 -21.67 12.48 26.56
C THR A 193 -22.51 11.34 27.14
N ASN A 194 -23.78 11.18 26.73
CA ASN A 194 -24.69 10.15 27.24
C ASN A 194 -24.69 8.85 26.41
N ALA A 195 -23.89 8.79 25.34
CA ALA A 195 -23.62 7.54 24.63
C ALA A 195 -22.58 6.70 25.39
N ALA A 196 -22.57 5.40 25.15
CA ALA A 196 -21.42 4.56 25.45
C ALA A 196 -20.38 4.67 24.33
N PRO A 197 -19.07 4.61 24.59
CA PRO A 197 -18.00 4.80 23.60
C PRO A 197 -18.20 3.93 22.35
N LEU A 198 -17.85 4.44 21.18
CA LEU A 198 -18.09 3.77 19.89
C LEU A 198 -16.77 3.41 19.20
N ASP A 199 -16.61 2.16 18.82
CA ASP A 199 -15.48 1.64 18.06
C ASP A 199 -15.98 1.20 16.67
N ILE A 200 -15.50 1.86 15.60
CA ILE A 200 -15.86 1.56 14.21
C ILE A 200 -14.68 0.87 13.56
N ARG A 201 -14.81 -0.44 13.34
CA ARG A 201 -13.78 -1.33 12.80
C ARG A 201 -13.95 -1.52 11.30
N ILE A 202 -13.05 -0.95 10.52
CA ILE A 202 -13.01 -1.06 9.06
C ILE A 202 -12.26 -2.34 8.65
N ILE A 203 -12.86 -3.15 7.77
CA ILE A 203 -12.27 -4.37 7.25
C ILE A 203 -12.29 -4.34 5.72
N GLY A 204 -11.10 -4.40 5.11
CA GLY A 204 -10.91 -4.39 3.65
C GLY A 204 -11.16 -3.03 2.98
N ASN A 205 -11.41 -3.08 1.67
CA ASN A 205 -11.55 -1.91 0.81
C ASN A 205 -12.98 -1.37 0.79
N ILE A 206 -13.23 -0.30 1.55
CA ILE A 206 -14.54 0.35 1.64
C ILE A 206 -14.63 1.47 0.61
N THR A 207 -15.41 1.24 -0.44
CA THR A 207 -15.81 2.31 -1.37
C THR A 207 -16.90 3.19 -0.74
N ASP A 208 -17.24 4.33 -1.33
CA ASP A 208 -18.24 5.28 -0.82
C ASP A 208 -19.49 4.62 -0.17
N PRO A 209 -19.74 4.82 1.13
CA PRO A 209 -21.05 4.54 1.73
C PRO A 209 -22.17 5.36 1.07
N ALA A 210 -23.38 4.80 1.02
CA ALA A 210 -24.54 5.42 0.37
C ALA A 210 -25.03 6.71 1.07
N VAL A 211 -24.61 6.96 2.31
CA VAL A 211 -24.91 8.18 3.07
C VAL A 211 -23.60 8.78 3.58
N LEU A 212 -23.22 9.93 3.04
CA LEU A 212 -22.05 10.73 3.41
C LEU A 212 -22.41 12.22 3.36
N ASP A 213 -21.86 13.05 4.25
CA ASP A 213 -22.04 14.52 4.16
C ASP A 213 -21.01 15.08 3.18
N LYS A 214 -21.47 15.51 1.99
CA LYS A 214 -20.63 15.96 0.88
C LYS A 214 -19.59 14.93 0.37
N GLY A 215 -19.80 13.64 0.62
CA GLY A 215 -18.81 12.60 0.30
C GLY A 215 -17.77 12.34 1.40
N ASP A 216 -17.91 12.97 2.58
CA ASP A 216 -17.12 12.62 3.76
C ASP A 216 -17.94 11.81 4.77
N LEU A 217 -17.25 10.94 5.50
CA LEU A 217 -17.75 10.43 6.77
C LEU A 217 -17.61 11.54 7.82
N LEU A 218 -18.74 12.16 8.17
CA LEU A 218 -18.79 13.29 9.07
C LEU A 218 -18.92 12.85 10.55
N VAL A 219 -17.87 13.15 11.31
CA VAL A 219 -17.82 13.11 12.77
C VAL A 219 -18.10 14.52 13.30
N ASP A 220 -19.30 14.73 13.87
CA ASP A 220 -19.80 16.06 14.26
C ASP A 220 -20.38 16.03 15.67
N GLY A 221 -19.81 16.77 16.61
CA GLY A 221 -20.31 16.87 17.98
C GLY A 221 -20.16 15.59 18.81
N VAL A 222 -19.16 14.75 18.51
CA VAL A 222 -18.89 13.49 19.21
C VAL A 222 -18.09 13.76 20.48
N LEU A 223 -18.60 13.34 21.64
CA LEU A 223 -18.05 13.68 22.97
C LEU A 223 -17.98 12.50 23.97
N ALA A 224 -18.43 11.30 23.59
CA ALA A 224 -18.46 10.11 24.45
C ALA A 224 -17.28 9.15 24.25
N GLY A 225 -16.32 9.50 23.40
CA GLY A 225 -15.29 8.59 22.89
C GLY A 225 -15.69 7.94 21.58
N LEU A 226 -14.85 8.09 20.57
CA LEU A 226 -14.96 7.42 19.27
C LEU A 226 -13.58 6.94 18.84
N THR A 227 -13.48 5.68 18.44
CA THR A 227 -12.35 5.17 17.65
C THR A 227 -12.87 4.78 16.27
N ILE A 228 -12.14 5.15 15.22
CA ILE A 228 -12.30 4.60 13.87
C ILE A 228 -11.00 3.91 13.52
N GLU A 229 -10.99 2.58 13.53
CA GLU A 229 -9.78 1.79 13.30
C GLU A 229 -9.92 0.85 12.11
N GLY A 230 -8.85 0.67 11.34
CA GLY A 230 -8.75 -0.46 10.42
C GLY A 230 -8.26 -1.72 11.12
N ILE A 231 -8.65 -2.89 10.60
CA ILE A 231 -8.24 -4.20 11.09
C ILE A 231 -7.31 -4.86 10.06
N GLY A 232 -6.16 -5.38 10.50
CA GLY A 232 -5.12 -5.91 9.61
C GLY A 232 -4.49 -4.87 8.71
N GLU A 233 -4.14 -5.27 7.49
CA GLU A 233 -3.20 -4.56 6.61
C GLU A 233 -3.87 -3.92 5.40
N ASP A 234 -5.14 -4.26 5.12
CA ASP A 234 -5.89 -3.98 3.89
C ASP A 234 -7.09 -3.03 4.09
N ALA A 235 -7.32 -2.61 5.34
CA ALA A 235 -8.40 -1.71 5.73
C ALA A 235 -8.22 -0.31 5.12
N THR A 236 -9.15 0.10 4.26
CA THR A 236 -9.02 1.31 3.45
C THR A 236 -10.34 2.06 3.26
N ALA A 237 -10.24 3.39 3.28
CA ALA A 237 -11.29 4.32 2.87
C ALA A 237 -10.96 4.81 1.45
N ASN A 238 -11.78 4.42 0.48
CA ASN A 238 -11.49 4.58 -0.94
C ASN A 238 -12.59 5.38 -1.63
N GLY A 239 -12.28 6.58 -2.11
CA GLY A 239 -13.25 7.52 -2.68
C GLY A 239 -13.71 8.61 -1.70
N TRP A 240 -13.70 8.36 -0.40
CA TRP A 240 -14.28 9.23 0.64
C TRP A 240 -13.28 9.58 1.75
N GLY A 241 -13.43 10.77 2.33
CA GLY A 241 -12.59 11.27 3.43
C GLY A 241 -13.27 11.24 4.79
N ILE A 242 -12.53 11.52 5.87
CA ILE A 242 -13.09 11.64 7.23
C ILE A 242 -13.05 13.11 7.67
N ARG A 243 -14.20 13.67 8.04
CA ARG A 243 -14.32 15.08 8.44
C ARG A 243 -14.76 15.21 9.89
N ILE A 244 -13.93 15.83 10.72
CA ILE A 244 -14.12 15.93 12.17
C ILE A 244 -14.37 17.38 12.59
N LYS A 245 -15.49 17.66 13.27
CA LYS A 245 -15.81 18.99 13.82
C LYS A 245 -16.54 18.92 15.16
N GLY A 246 -16.30 19.89 16.03
CA GLY A 246 -16.93 20.04 17.34
C GLY A 246 -16.79 18.83 18.27
N SER A 247 -15.77 17.99 18.05
CA SER A 247 -15.65 16.67 18.66
C SER A 247 -14.44 16.56 19.58
N SER A 248 -14.50 15.62 20.53
CA SER A 248 -13.44 15.39 21.51
C SER A 248 -13.38 13.93 21.96
N ASN A 249 -12.19 13.50 22.38
CA ASN A 249 -11.82 12.12 22.63
C ASN A 249 -12.09 11.24 21.38
N VAL A 250 -11.37 11.55 20.30
CA VAL A 250 -11.49 10.85 19.01
C VAL A 250 -10.15 10.29 18.57
N GLU A 251 -10.15 9.01 18.21
CA GLU A 251 -9.00 8.26 17.70
C GLU A 251 -9.31 7.80 16.26
N VAL A 252 -8.35 7.96 15.34
CA VAL A 252 -8.45 7.42 13.97
C VAL A 252 -7.14 6.71 13.64
N ARG A 253 -7.19 5.41 13.34
CA ARG A 253 -5.97 4.60 13.23
C ARG A 253 -6.00 3.44 12.24
N ASN A 254 -4.83 3.02 11.76
CA ASN A 254 -4.65 1.84 10.92
C ASN A 254 -5.49 1.83 9.62
N LEU A 255 -5.64 2.99 8.97
CA LEU A 255 -6.40 3.12 7.71
C LEU A 255 -5.51 3.57 6.56
N GLY A 256 -5.72 3.03 5.37
CA GLY A 256 -5.26 3.65 4.13
C GLY A 256 -6.35 4.52 3.52
N ILE A 257 -6.11 5.81 3.34
CA ILE A 257 -7.10 6.77 2.81
C ILE A 257 -6.69 7.20 1.40
N MET A 258 -7.52 6.91 0.41
CA MET A 258 -7.16 7.02 -1.01
C MET A 258 -8.31 7.46 -1.92
N ASN A 259 -7.95 8.01 -3.09
CA ASN A 259 -8.88 8.44 -4.15
C ASN A 259 -9.99 9.39 -3.68
N VAL A 260 -9.77 10.12 -2.59
CA VAL A 260 -10.80 10.97 -1.99
C VAL A 260 -11.31 12.00 -3.00
N ASN A 261 -12.62 11.94 -3.26
CA ASN A 261 -13.35 12.72 -4.24
C ASN A 261 -14.40 13.65 -3.61
N SER A 262 -14.41 13.72 -2.27
CA SER A 262 -15.39 14.48 -1.48
C SER A 262 -15.32 15.98 -1.76
N GLY A 263 -16.41 16.68 -1.43
CA GLY A 263 -16.55 18.12 -1.67
C GLY A 263 -15.67 19.02 -0.79
N GLU A 264 -15.01 18.48 0.23
CA GLU A 264 -13.97 19.19 1.00
C GLU A 264 -12.56 18.77 0.57
N GLY A 265 -12.40 17.61 -0.09
CA GLY A 265 -11.15 17.17 -0.73
C GLY A 265 -10.03 16.71 0.20
N ASP A 266 -10.15 16.93 1.51
CA ASP A 266 -9.19 16.46 2.52
C ASP A 266 -9.29 14.93 2.70
N ASN A 267 -8.18 14.18 2.76
CA ASN A 267 -8.26 12.74 3.13
C ASN A 267 -8.79 12.59 4.56
N ILE A 268 -8.22 13.34 5.51
CA ILE A 268 -8.79 13.55 6.86
C ILE A 268 -8.72 15.05 7.19
N GLY A 269 -9.85 15.65 7.54
CA GLY A 269 -9.96 17.08 7.85
C GLY A 269 -10.58 17.36 9.22
N LEU A 270 -9.78 17.82 10.18
CA LEU A 270 -10.26 18.41 11.44
C LEU A 270 -10.61 19.87 11.16
N GLN A 271 -11.91 20.21 11.07
CA GLN A 271 -12.35 21.49 10.50
C GLN A 271 -12.51 22.63 11.52
N GLN A 272 -13.15 22.38 12.67
CA GLN A 272 -13.28 23.37 13.74
C GLN A 272 -13.69 22.78 15.09
N ASN A 273 -13.32 23.47 16.18
CA ASN A 273 -13.76 23.24 17.55
C ASN A 273 -13.49 21.82 18.08
N ASN A 274 -12.45 21.16 17.57
CA ASN A 274 -12.04 19.85 18.06
C ASN A 274 -10.99 19.99 19.17
N ASN A 275 -10.99 19.05 20.11
CA ASN A 275 -9.92 18.93 21.10
C ASN A 275 -9.73 17.50 21.60
N HIS A 276 -8.50 17.08 21.87
CA HIS A 276 -8.15 15.70 22.19
C HIS A 276 -8.55 14.76 21.04
N VAL A 277 -7.84 14.91 19.92
CA VAL A 277 -7.96 14.02 18.75
C VAL A 277 -6.59 13.46 18.40
N TRP A 278 -6.54 12.17 18.11
CA TRP A 278 -5.34 11.46 17.69
C TRP A 278 -5.56 10.78 16.34
N VAL A 279 -4.72 11.09 15.36
CA VAL A 279 -4.69 10.38 14.07
C VAL A 279 -3.33 9.73 13.90
N HIS A 280 -3.29 8.40 13.83
CA HIS A 280 -2.03 7.67 13.83
C HIS A 280 -2.03 6.36 13.07
N ASN A 281 -0.85 5.89 12.65
CA ASN A 281 -0.71 4.62 11.92
C ASN A 281 -1.60 4.57 10.65
N CYS A 282 -1.82 5.71 9.99
CA CYS A 282 -2.58 5.78 8.74
C CYS A 282 -1.68 6.00 7.53
N ASP A 283 -2.01 5.37 6.41
CA ASP A 283 -1.41 5.62 5.10
C ASP A 283 -2.25 6.65 4.33
N PHE A 284 -1.62 7.73 3.90
CA PHE A 284 -2.25 8.77 3.10
C PHE A 284 -1.77 8.68 1.65
N PHE A 285 -2.70 8.41 0.74
CA PHE A 285 -2.44 8.32 -0.70
C PHE A 285 -3.08 9.49 -1.46
N TYR A 286 -2.83 9.58 -2.77
CA TYR A 286 -3.41 10.62 -3.62
C TYR A 286 -4.94 10.72 -3.54
N GLY A 287 -5.44 11.95 -3.42
CA GLY A 287 -6.84 12.28 -3.65
C GLY A 287 -7.18 12.38 -5.15
N HIS A 288 -8.39 12.85 -5.44
CA HIS A 288 -8.75 13.36 -6.76
C HIS A 288 -8.14 14.75 -6.98
N ALA A 289 -7.82 15.09 -8.23
CA ALA A 289 -7.29 16.40 -8.56
C ALA A 289 -8.36 17.50 -8.33
N GLY A 290 -8.01 18.51 -7.54
CA GLY A 290 -8.85 19.69 -7.32
C GLY A 290 -8.75 20.74 -8.45
N SER A 291 -9.31 21.92 -8.22
CA SER A 291 -9.29 23.02 -9.20
C SER A 291 -7.97 23.79 -9.25
N ASP A 292 -7.23 23.81 -8.15
CA ASP A 292 -6.02 24.62 -8.00
C ASP A 292 -4.79 23.85 -8.50
N ALA A 293 -3.79 24.56 -9.03
CA ALA A 293 -2.59 23.92 -9.60
C ALA A 293 -1.76 23.13 -8.57
N ASP A 294 -1.90 23.41 -7.27
CA ASP A 294 -1.29 22.63 -6.19
C ASP A 294 -2.16 21.45 -5.71
N GLN A 295 -3.36 21.26 -6.26
CA GLN A 295 -4.30 20.18 -5.94
C GLN A 295 -4.19 18.96 -6.87
N VAL A 296 -3.21 18.89 -7.77
CA VAL A 296 -3.06 17.78 -8.74
C VAL A 296 -2.87 16.39 -8.10
N LYS A 297 -2.43 16.35 -6.83
CA LYS A 297 -2.21 15.15 -6.00
C LYS A 297 -3.31 14.94 -4.94
N GLY A 298 -4.39 15.74 -4.94
CA GLY A 298 -5.37 15.87 -3.83
C GLY A 298 -5.32 17.26 -3.16
N ASP A 299 -6.27 17.57 -2.26
CA ASP A 299 -6.16 18.77 -1.40
C ASP A 299 -5.29 18.48 -0.15
N GLY A 300 -5.79 18.59 1.08
CA GLY A 300 -5.02 18.28 2.29
C GLY A 300 -5.06 16.81 2.68
N ALA A 301 -3.92 16.16 2.95
CA ALA A 301 -3.94 14.78 3.43
C ALA A 301 -4.49 14.70 4.87
N LEU A 302 -3.95 15.49 5.79
CA LEU A 302 -4.34 15.53 7.19
C LEU A 302 -4.32 16.97 7.69
N ASP A 303 -5.38 17.70 7.36
CA ASP A 303 -5.57 19.12 7.64
C ASP A 303 -6.18 19.32 9.04
N THR A 304 -5.63 20.26 9.82
CA THR A 304 -6.08 20.60 11.18
C THR A 304 -6.34 22.10 11.31
N LYS A 305 -7.61 22.45 11.39
CA LYS A 305 -8.17 23.80 11.33
C LYS A 305 -8.93 24.08 12.64
N THR A 306 -8.73 25.27 13.25
CA THR A 306 -9.45 25.77 14.43
C THR A 306 -9.64 24.72 15.55
N SER A 307 -8.56 24.00 15.91
CA SER A 307 -8.58 22.84 16.84
C SER A 307 -7.29 22.81 17.67
N THR A 308 -7.34 22.31 18.91
CA THR A 308 -6.22 22.30 19.88
C THR A 308 -6.13 20.97 20.62
N PHE A 309 -5.02 20.65 21.29
CA PHE A 309 -4.78 19.35 21.95
C PHE A 309 -4.91 18.20 20.96
N ILE A 310 -4.12 18.27 19.88
CA ILE A 310 -4.13 17.32 18.77
C ILE A 310 -2.78 16.62 18.68
N THR A 311 -2.76 15.33 18.39
CA THR A 311 -1.56 14.55 18.09
C THR A 311 -1.74 13.86 16.74
N HIS A 312 -0.73 13.96 15.88
CA HIS A 312 -0.64 13.20 14.63
C HIS A 312 0.66 12.41 14.64
N SER A 313 0.60 11.07 14.60
CA SER A 313 1.81 10.26 14.77
C SER A 313 1.87 8.95 14.02
N TYR A 314 3.07 8.48 13.69
CA TYR A 314 3.24 7.23 12.93
C TYR A 314 2.41 7.17 11.64
N ASN A 315 2.10 8.31 11.00
CA ASN A 315 1.39 8.32 9.71
C ASN A 315 2.40 8.30 8.55
N HIS A 316 2.06 7.65 7.43
CA HIS A 316 2.86 7.62 6.21
C HIS A 316 2.15 8.38 5.09
N PHE A 317 2.80 9.42 4.57
CA PHE A 317 2.28 10.25 3.48
C PHE A 317 2.98 9.88 2.19
N TYR A 318 2.30 9.17 1.28
CA TYR A 318 2.83 8.73 0.00
C TYR A 318 2.67 9.83 -1.05
N ASP A 319 3.76 10.55 -1.30
CA ASP A 319 3.89 11.59 -2.33
C ASP A 319 2.76 12.67 -2.34
N ASN A 320 2.12 12.95 -1.19
CA ASN A 320 1.04 13.92 -1.15
C ASN A 320 1.52 15.34 -1.53
N GLY A 321 0.74 16.07 -2.34
CA GLY A 321 1.07 17.45 -2.72
C GLY A 321 1.03 18.44 -1.53
N LYS A 322 0.19 18.13 -0.54
CA LYS A 322 -0.06 18.93 0.66
C LYS A 322 -0.41 18.00 1.81
N CYS A 323 0.52 17.77 2.73
CA CYS A 323 0.28 16.87 3.85
C CYS A 323 -0.62 17.51 4.91
N ASN A 324 -0.17 18.57 5.59
CA ASN A 324 -0.83 19.09 6.77
C ASN A 324 -0.90 20.63 6.79
N LEU A 325 -2.06 21.20 6.48
CA LEU A 325 -2.36 22.56 6.93
C LEU A 325 -2.63 22.54 8.43
N GLN A 326 -1.86 23.32 9.20
CA GLN A 326 -2.06 23.51 10.62
C GLN A 326 -2.45 24.97 10.89
N GLY A 327 -3.70 25.18 11.26
CA GLY A 327 -4.22 26.49 11.65
C GLY A 327 -4.72 27.39 10.51
N MET A 328 -5.66 28.28 10.87
CA MET A 328 -6.38 29.19 9.99
C MET A 328 -6.17 30.66 10.37
N LYS A 329 -6.12 31.54 9.35
CA LYS A 329 -5.95 33.00 9.52
C LYS A 329 -6.95 33.66 10.49
N SER A 330 -8.12 33.05 10.65
CA SER A 330 -9.22 33.51 11.49
C SER A 330 -9.00 33.22 12.98
N GLU A 331 -8.12 32.30 13.35
CA GLU A 331 -7.86 31.91 14.74
C GLU A 331 -7.39 33.09 15.60
N LYS A 332 -7.70 33.03 16.90
CA LYS A 332 -7.44 34.09 17.89
C LYS A 332 -6.85 33.53 19.17
N GLU A 333 -7.25 32.31 19.54
CA GLU A 333 -6.69 31.55 20.65
C GLU A 333 -5.42 30.79 20.22
N THR A 334 -4.54 30.51 21.18
CA THR A 334 -3.36 29.65 20.96
C THR A 334 -3.78 28.19 21.00
N ASN A 335 -3.59 27.48 19.88
CA ASN A 335 -3.83 26.04 19.77
C ASN A 335 -2.52 25.25 19.92
N TYR A 336 -2.56 24.07 20.55
CA TYR A 336 -1.40 23.19 20.78
C TYR A 336 -1.49 21.87 20.01
N ILE A 337 -0.49 21.55 19.18
CA ILE A 337 -0.50 20.37 18.30
C ILE A 337 0.87 19.66 18.29
N THR A 338 0.85 18.33 18.28
CA THR A 338 2.03 17.46 18.16
C THR A 338 2.05 16.75 16.81
N TYR A 339 3.22 16.70 16.17
CA TYR A 339 3.55 15.79 15.06
C TYR A 339 4.76 14.95 15.44
N HIS A 340 4.65 13.63 15.55
CA HIS A 340 5.80 12.77 15.84
C HIS A 340 5.83 11.43 15.12
N HIS A 341 7.02 10.96 14.75
CA HIS A 341 7.22 9.70 14.03
C HIS A 341 6.41 9.56 12.73
N ASN A 342 6.02 10.66 12.08
CA ASN A 342 5.40 10.58 10.75
C ASN A 342 6.48 10.42 9.66
N TRP A 343 6.15 9.69 8.59
CA TRP A 343 6.95 9.56 7.38
C TRP A 343 6.36 10.44 6.28
N TYR A 344 7.09 11.48 5.88
CA TYR A 344 6.75 12.33 4.74
C TYR A 344 7.55 11.84 3.53
N ASP A 345 6.99 10.86 2.81
CA ASP A 345 7.68 10.07 1.80
C ASP A 345 7.45 10.66 0.40
N HIS A 346 8.49 11.34 -0.10
CA HIS A 346 8.56 12.10 -1.36
C HIS A 346 7.51 13.22 -1.53
N SER A 347 6.65 13.43 -0.52
CA SER A 347 5.60 14.44 -0.51
C SER A 347 6.13 15.86 -0.68
N ASP A 348 5.35 16.70 -1.38
CA ASP A 348 5.77 18.02 -1.82
C ASP A 348 5.95 19.00 -0.64
N SER A 349 4.92 19.18 0.18
CA SER A 349 4.80 20.36 1.06
C SER A 349 3.83 20.23 2.24
N ARG A 350 3.94 21.20 3.15
CA ARG A 350 3.13 21.36 4.37
C ARG A 350 3.38 20.23 5.38
N HIS A 351 4.57 20.16 5.98
CA HIS A 351 4.94 19.05 6.87
C HIS A 351 5.26 19.46 8.34
N PRO A 352 4.39 20.20 9.07
CA PRO A 352 3.18 20.90 8.65
C PRO A 352 3.44 22.31 8.10
N ARG A 353 2.42 22.94 7.51
CA ARG A 353 2.37 24.40 7.31
C ARG A 353 1.54 25.04 8.41
N ILE A 354 2.17 25.83 9.27
CA ILE A 354 1.62 26.32 10.53
C ILE A 354 1.19 27.80 10.41
N ARG A 355 -0.01 28.11 10.89
CA ARG A 355 -0.48 29.44 11.30
C ARG A 355 -0.87 29.42 12.76
N THR A 356 -0.64 30.52 13.47
CA THR A 356 -1.24 30.89 14.78
C THR A 356 -1.09 29.92 15.96
N CYS A 357 -0.62 28.69 15.74
CA CYS A 357 -0.54 27.62 16.71
C CYS A 357 0.85 27.54 17.37
N SER A 358 0.90 26.89 18.52
CA SER A 358 2.09 26.29 19.11
C SER A 358 2.19 24.84 18.62
N VAL A 359 3.27 24.48 17.92
CA VAL A 359 3.41 23.14 17.33
C VAL A 359 4.72 22.50 17.77
N HIS A 360 4.65 21.27 18.28
CA HIS A 360 5.82 20.44 18.53
C HIS A 360 5.94 19.39 17.42
N SER A 361 7.06 19.39 16.71
CA SER A 361 7.37 18.47 15.61
C SER A 361 8.66 17.73 15.94
N TYR A 362 8.57 16.46 16.36
CA TYR A 362 9.75 15.69 16.77
C TYR A 362 9.82 14.26 16.25
N ASN A 363 11.03 13.75 16.04
CA ASN A 363 11.27 12.37 15.56
C ASN A 363 10.52 11.97 14.27
N ASN A 364 10.13 12.91 13.42
CA ASN A 364 9.56 12.62 12.10
C ASN A 364 10.68 12.35 11.08
N TYR A 365 10.37 11.60 10.03
CA TYR A 365 11.26 11.36 8.89
C TYR A 365 10.73 12.09 7.65
N PHE A 366 11.54 13.02 7.15
CA PHE A 366 11.29 13.86 5.98
C PHE A 366 12.16 13.35 4.85
N ASP A 367 11.55 12.73 3.85
CA ASP A 367 12.23 11.82 2.92
C ASP A 367 11.98 12.25 1.48
N GLY A 368 12.96 12.90 0.83
CA GLY A 368 12.85 13.35 -0.57
C GLY A 368 11.88 14.52 -0.81
N ASN A 369 11.51 15.29 0.22
CA ASN A 369 10.40 16.26 0.09
C ASN A 369 10.68 17.41 -0.88
N ALA A 370 9.82 17.54 -1.89
CA ALA A 370 10.16 18.25 -3.10
C ALA A 370 9.97 19.78 -3.06
N LYS A 371 9.33 20.35 -2.03
CA LYS A 371 9.25 21.81 -1.81
C LYS A 371 9.82 22.20 -0.44
N TYR A 372 9.17 21.87 0.67
CA TYR A 372 9.65 22.23 2.02
C TYR A 372 9.09 21.32 3.12
N GLY A 373 9.78 21.24 4.25
CA GLY A 373 9.38 20.51 5.46
C GLY A 373 8.42 21.31 6.34
N VAL A 374 8.90 21.75 7.51
CA VAL A 374 8.12 22.56 8.47
C VAL A 374 8.09 24.02 8.00
N GLY A 375 6.90 24.57 7.74
CA GLY A 375 6.75 25.96 7.31
C GLY A 375 5.93 26.78 8.31
N VAL A 376 6.49 27.84 8.90
CA VAL A 376 5.77 28.72 9.85
C VAL A 376 5.36 30.06 9.27
N THR A 377 4.11 30.42 9.54
CA THR A 377 3.46 31.66 9.10
C THR A 377 2.64 32.26 10.24
N MET A 378 2.35 33.56 10.14
CA MET A 378 1.64 34.36 11.15
C MET A 378 2.33 34.25 12.52
N GLY A 379 1.63 34.54 13.63
CA GLY A 379 2.21 34.50 14.98
C GLY A 379 2.54 33.10 15.53
N ALA A 380 2.76 32.10 14.67
CA ALA A 380 3.03 30.72 15.07
C ALA A 380 4.38 30.57 15.80
N SER A 381 4.45 29.61 16.73
CA SER A 381 5.67 29.13 17.37
C SER A 381 5.80 27.63 17.12
N ALA A 382 6.92 27.18 16.55
CA ALA A 382 7.17 25.75 16.34
C ALA A 382 8.45 25.31 17.06
N PHE A 383 8.37 24.22 17.84
CA PHE A 383 9.55 23.49 18.29
C PHE A 383 9.79 22.32 17.33
N VAL A 384 10.94 22.29 16.68
CA VAL A 384 11.31 21.26 15.70
C VAL A 384 12.57 20.57 16.22
N GLU A 385 12.46 19.34 16.72
CA GLU A 385 13.60 18.63 17.32
C GLU A 385 13.76 17.16 16.92
N ASN A 386 15.00 16.68 16.89
CA ASN A 386 15.35 15.27 16.67
C ASN A 386 14.68 14.62 15.45
N ASN A 387 14.31 15.40 14.42
CA ASN A 387 13.78 14.89 13.16
C ASN A 387 14.94 14.55 12.21
N TYR A 388 14.67 13.68 11.25
CA TYR A 388 15.62 13.32 10.19
C TYR A 388 15.13 13.86 8.85
N PHE A 389 15.92 14.72 8.21
CA PHE A 389 15.63 15.29 6.90
C PHE A 389 16.63 14.78 5.86
N ARG A 390 16.18 13.88 4.97
CA ARG A 390 16.91 13.45 3.77
C ARG A 390 16.34 14.14 2.54
N ASN A 391 17.17 14.86 1.79
CA ASN A 391 16.83 15.48 0.50
C ASN A 391 15.57 16.39 0.52
N CYS A 392 15.12 16.80 1.71
CA CYS A 392 14.08 17.82 1.89
C CYS A 392 14.66 19.19 1.51
N LYS A 393 14.20 19.78 0.40
CA LYS A 393 14.89 20.92 -0.23
C LYS A 393 15.02 22.14 0.70
N TYR A 394 13.99 22.41 1.51
CA TYR A 394 14.01 23.41 2.58
C TYR A 394 13.41 22.80 3.85
N PRO A 395 14.23 22.26 4.78
CA PRO A 395 13.76 21.55 5.98
C PRO A 395 12.82 22.37 6.87
N VAL A 396 13.14 23.65 7.02
CA VAL A 396 12.38 24.63 7.81
C VAL A 396 12.30 25.93 7.03
N LEU A 397 11.13 26.59 7.03
CA LEU A 397 10.92 27.92 6.45
C LEU A 397 10.14 28.84 7.38
N SER A 398 10.56 30.11 7.45
CA SER A 398 9.77 31.21 8.04
C SER A 398 9.39 32.23 6.96
N SER A 399 8.09 32.53 6.85
CA SER A 399 7.51 33.34 5.78
C SER A 399 8.11 34.76 5.67
N GLY A 400 8.63 35.10 4.49
CA GLY A 400 9.18 36.42 4.19
C GLY A 400 10.58 36.71 4.75
N GLN A 401 11.31 35.69 5.21
CA GLN A 401 12.69 35.81 5.69
C GLN A 401 13.50 34.53 5.40
N GLY A 402 14.77 34.50 5.83
CA GLY A 402 15.61 33.29 5.75
C GLY A 402 15.67 32.69 4.35
N SER A 403 15.52 31.37 4.27
CA SER A 403 15.56 30.63 3.01
C SER A 403 14.35 30.91 2.11
N ASP A 404 13.18 31.29 2.64
CA ASP A 404 12.02 31.68 1.79
C ASP A 404 12.36 32.91 0.93
N LYS A 405 13.03 33.90 1.51
CA LYS A 405 13.51 35.05 0.73
C LYS A 405 14.55 34.64 -0.32
N VAL A 406 15.40 33.64 -0.03
CA VAL A 406 16.38 33.08 -0.99
C VAL A 406 15.67 32.38 -2.16
N THR A 407 14.49 31.77 -1.96
CA THR A 407 13.67 31.21 -3.06
C THR A 407 12.89 32.28 -3.84
N GLY A 408 12.95 33.55 -3.43
CA GLY A 408 12.18 34.65 -4.02
C GLY A 408 10.81 34.89 -3.36
N GLY A 409 10.57 34.37 -2.15
CA GLY A 409 9.34 34.56 -1.38
C GLY A 409 8.20 33.65 -1.85
N THR A 410 8.52 32.41 -2.21
CA THR A 410 7.56 31.48 -2.84
C THR A 410 6.74 30.66 -1.84
N PHE A 411 7.10 30.63 -0.55
CA PHE A 411 6.38 29.84 0.45
C PHE A 411 5.05 30.48 0.85
N SER A 412 5.04 31.76 1.24
CA SER A 412 3.81 32.48 1.56
C SER A 412 4.00 34.01 1.53
N GLY A 413 2.90 34.72 1.23
CA GLY A 413 2.80 36.18 1.40
C GLY A 413 2.27 36.60 2.78
N GLU A 414 2.18 35.66 3.74
CA GLU A 414 1.82 35.93 5.13
C GLU A 414 3.03 36.44 5.93
N THR A 415 2.81 37.02 7.11
CA THR A 415 3.92 37.33 8.03
C THR A 415 4.61 36.04 8.52
N GLY A 416 5.86 36.13 8.96
CA GLY A 416 6.66 35.00 9.44
C GLY A 416 6.31 34.59 10.87
N GLY A 417 6.15 33.27 11.06
CA GLY A 417 6.21 32.66 12.39
C GLY A 417 7.64 32.29 12.78
N ILE A 418 7.86 31.83 14.01
CA ILE A 418 9.20 31.60 14.55
C ILE A 418 9.40 30.15 14.99
N VAL A 419 10.56 29.59 14.65
CA VAL A 419 10.95 28.20 14.96
C VAL A 419 12.08 28.19 15.97
N LYS A 420 11.94 27.34 16.99
CA LYS A 420 13.05 26.83 17.82
C LYS A 420 13.48 25.48 17.24
N THR A 421 14.78 25.28 17.04
CA THR A 421 15.33 24.03 16.45
C THR A 421 16.38 23.41 17.36
N PHE A 422 16.33 22.08 17.53
CA PHE A 422 17.28 21.32 18.34
C PHE A 422 17.61 19.97 17.69
N ASN A 423 18.90 19.66 17.54
CA ASN A 423 19.40 18.30 17.25
C ASN A 423 18.68 17.55 16.08
N ASN A 424 18.27 18.26 15.02
CA ASN A 424 17.75 17.64 13.80
C ASN A 424 18.92 17.18 12.91
N TYR A 425 18.79 16.02 12.28
CA TYR A 425 19.71 15.58 11.23
C TYR A 425 19.24 16.11 9.87
N ILE A 426 20.13 16.73 9.10
CA ILE A 426 19.80 17.34 7.81
C ILE A 426 20.86 16.97 6.77
N GLU A 427 20.45 16.26 5.72
CA GLU A 427 21.26 15.95 4.54
C GLU A 427 20.54 16.34 3.24
N GLY A 428 21.29 16.76 2.22
CA GLY A 428 20.75 17.09 0.89
C GLY A 428 19.87 18.35 0.77
N ALA A 429 19.68 19.10 1.86
CA ALA A 429 18.94 20.36 1.84
C ALA A 429 19.62 21.43 0.95
N LYS A 430 18.81 22.26 0.28
CA LYS A 430 19.32 23.38 -0.54
C LYS A 430 19.65 24.62 0.28
N ALA A 431 18.87 24.91 1.32
CA ALA A 431 19.15 25.95 2.28
C ALA A 431 18.47 25.69 3.62
N PHE A 432 19.14 26.13 4.69
CA PHE A 432 18.62 26.24 6.05
C PHE A 432 19.52 27.24 6.78
N VAL A 433 18.95 28.31 7.33
CA VAL A 433 19.70 29.42 7.95
C VAL A 433 19.28 29.57 9.40
N THR A 434 20.21 29.48 10.34
CA THR A 434 19.90 29.74 11.76
C THR A 434 20.03 31.22 12.11
N TYR A 435 19.39 31.64 13.20
CA TYR A 435 19.58 32.97 13.79
C TYR A 435 21.05 33.26 14.14
N GLN A 436 21.80 32.21 14.49
CA GLN A 436 23.22 32.29 14.81
C GLN A 436 24.08 32.57 13.55
N ASP A 437 23.66 32.07 12.38
CA ASP A 437 24.29 32.39 11.09
C ASP A 437 23.89 33.80 10.61
N ASN A 438 22.61 34.16 10.76
CA ASN A 438 22.06 35.45 10.37
C ASN A 438 20.93 35.90 11.31
N ASN A 439 21.25 36.80 12.23
CA ASN A 439 20.31 37.30 13.25
C ASN A 439 19.18 38.20 12.71
N THR A 440 19.14 38.46 11.40
CA THR A 440 18.14 39.31 10.74
C THR A 440 17.26 38.50 9.78
N GLU A 441 17.83 37.58 9.01
CA GLU A 441 17.09 36.75 8.04
C GLU A 441 17.43 35.27 8.22
N PHE A 442 16.59 34.55 8.98
CA PHE A 442 16.79 33.17 9.42
C PHE A 442 15.50 32.33 9.30
N ASP A 443 15.63 31.01 9.25
CA ASP A 443 14.51 30.08 9.28
C ASP A 443 14.14 29.64 10.72
N ALA A 444 15.16 29.45 11.57
CA ALA A 444 14.99 29.00 12.96
C ALA A 444 16.05 29.59 13.92
N TYR A 445 15.71 29.67 15.21
CA TYR A 445 16.66 29.91 16.29
C TYR A 445 17.16 28.56 16.82
N ALA A 446 18.45 28.26 16.66
CA ALA A 446 19.03 27.02 17.16
C ALA A 446 19.32 27.11 18.66
N VAL A 447 19.06 26.04 19.40
CA VAL A 447 19.37 25.93 20.83
C VAL A 447 20.40 24.83 21.09
N SER A 448 21.10 24.95 22.22
CA SER A 448 22.09 23.97 22.69
C SER A 448 21.50 22.82 23.50
N SER A 449 20.28 22.99 24.03
CA SER A 449 19.48 21.95 24.68
C SER A 449 17.99 22.17 24.50
N ALA A 450 17.19 21.11 24.58
CA ALA A 450 15.74 21.17 24.45
C ALA A 450 15.06 22.09 25.49
N ASP A 451 15.64 22.29 26.68
CA ASP A 451 15.12 23.16 27.74
C ASP A 451 15.58 24.63 27.64
N GLU A 452 16.46 24.99 26.69
CA GLU A 452 16.90 26.37 26.48
C GLU A 452 15.74 27.24 25.94
N GLN A 453 15.47 28.37 26.58
CA GLN A 453 14.46 29.32 26.12
C GLN A 453 14.99 30.26 25.04
N VAL A 454 14.20 30.48 23.99
CA VAL A 454 14.45 31.51 22.98
C VAL A 454 14.23 32.89 23.61
N PRO A 455 15.23 33.81 23.61
CA PRO A 455 15.07 35.13 24.20
C PRO A 455 13.96 35.95 23.52
N SER A 456 13.15 36.68 24.30
CA SER A 456 12.04 37.50 23.79
C SER A 456 12.45 38.71 22.93
N SER A 457 13.76 39.00 22.87
CA SER A 457 14.37 39.94 21.93
C SER A 457 14.54 39.37 20.52
N VAL A 458 14.57 38.04 20.36
CA VAL A 458 14.60 37.37 19.06
C VAL A 458 13.22 37.47 18.43
N LYS A 459 13.17 38.03 17.21
CA LYS A 459 11.92 38.25 16.47
C LYS A 459 12.11 37.98 14.99
N THR A 460 11.05 37.53 14.33
CA THR A 460 11.00 37.48 12.87
C THR A 460 11.04 38.89 12.29
N LEU A 461 11.82 39.08 11.23
CA LEU A 461 11.82 40.30 10.41
C LEU A 461 10.45 40.54 9.80
N SER A 462 9.87 39.48 9.23
CA SER A 462 8.50 39.47 8.72
C SER A 462 7.53 39.21 9.87
N GLY A 463 6.85 40.25 10.36
CA GLY A 463 5.79 40.14 11.37
C GLY A 463 6.19 40.48 12.81
N GLY A 464 7.48 40.46 13.17
CA GLY A 464 7.92 40.79 14.54
C GLY A 464 7.58 39.72 15.59
N THR A 465 7.34 38.49 15.16
CA THR A 465 6.89 37.36 16.00
C THR A 465 8.02 36.92 16.93
N ALA A 466 7.77 36.92 18.24
CA ALA A 466 8.66 36.34 19.24
C ALA A 466 8.19 34.93 19.61
N TYR A 467 9.13 34.03 19.92
CA TYR A 467 8.81 32.65 20.27
C TYR A 467 8.18 32.58 21.67
N ASN A 468 7.06 31.87 21.79
CA ASN A 468 6.26 31.87 23.02
C ASN A 468 6.79 30.91 24.12
N ASN A 469 7.82 30.11 23.83
CA ASN A 469 8.46 29.16 24.75
C ASN A 469 7.51 28.12 25.38
N PHE A 470 6.44 27.75 24.65
CA PHE A 470 5.42 26.81 25.11
C PHE A 470 6.00 25.46 25.60
N ASP A 471 7.04 24.98 24.93
CA ASP A 471 7.79 23.74 25.16
C ASP A 471 8.57 23.72 26.47
N THR A 472 8.81 24.88 27.09
CA THR A 472 9.44 25.00 28.43
C THR A 472 8.44 25.41 29.52
N SER A 473 7.15 25.48 29.18
CA SER A 473 6.08 25.87 30.08
C SER A 473 5.31 24.65 30.60
N SER A 474 4.44 24.85 31.59
CA SER A 474 3.65 23.76 32.20
C SER A 474 2.62 23.11 31.28
N ILE A 475 2.42 23.61 30.06
CA ILE A 475 1.55 22.96 29.05
C ILE A 475 2.26 21.79 28.34
N MET A 476 3.59 21.74 28.39
CA MET A 476 4.36 20.71 27.69
C MET A 476 4.15 19.35 28.36
N TYR A 477 3.76 18.36 27.56
CA TYR A 477 3.56 16.98 28.00
C TYR A 477 4.90 16.26 28.22
N SER A 478 4.86 15.12 28.92
CA SER A 478 6.04 14.26 29.13
C SER A 478 6.24 13.34 27.92
N TYR A 479 7.47 13.23 27.44
CA TYR A 479 7.88 12.36 26.33
C TYR A 479 9.38 12.03 26.44
N THR A 480 9.88 11.15 25.58
CA THR A 480 11.32 10.88 25.44
C THR A 480 11.66 10.93 23.96
N ALA A 481 12.37 11.96 23.52
CA ALA A 481 12.83 12.05 22.14
C ALA A 481 13.95 11.02 21.88
N GLN A 482 13.81 10.29 20.78
CA GLN A 482 14.86 9.43 20.21
C GLN A 482 15.94 10.28 19.51
N SER A 483 17.08 9.69 19.15
CA SER A 483 17.98 10.34 18.17
C SER A 483 17.30 10.44 16.79
N PRO A 484 17.72 11.34 15.88
CA PRO A 484 17.20 11.38 14.52
C PRO A 484 17.32 10.03 13.79
N GLU A 485 18.41 9.30 14.00
CA GLU A 485 18.69 8.00 13.38
C GLU A 485 17.77 6.91 13.91
N ASP A 486 17.60 6.83 15.24
CA ASP A 486 16.66 5.89 15.89
C ASP A 486 15.21 6.22 15.49
N ALA A 487 14.88 7.50 15.40
CA ALA A 487 13.60 7.99 14.93
C ALA A 487 13.31 7.54 13.50
N LYS A 488 14.24 7.76 12.56
CA LYS A 488 14.12 7.26 11.18
C LYS A 488 13.90 5.74 11.15
N ALA A 489 14.63 4.97 11.96
CA ALA A 489 14.45 3.52 12.04
C ALA A 489 13.07 3.13 12.61
N ALA A 490 12.59 3.82 13.65
CA ALA A 490 11.27 3.60 14.23
C ALA A 490 10.13 3.98 13.25
N VAL A 491 10.30 5.06 12.50
CA VAL A 491 9.36 5.53 11.48
C VAL A 491 9.25 4.51 10.34
N VAL A 492 10.37 4.13 9.72
CA VAL A 492 10.39 3.13 8.62
C VAL A 492 9.81 1.78 9.06
N ALA A 493 9.94 1.41 10.33
CA ALA A 493 9.43 0.15 10.86
C ALA A 493 7.95 0.17 11.31
N ARG A 494 7.33 1.35 11.50
CA ARG A 494 6.03 1.46 12.23
C ARG A 494 5.07 2.53 11.71
N ALA A 495 5.50 3.45 10.84
CA ALA A 495 4.59 4.42 10.25
C ALA A 495 3.67 3.74 9.22
N GLY A 496 2.47 4.29 9.06
CA GLY A 496 1.44 3.70 8.22
C GLY A 496 0.67 2.58 8.91
N ARG A 497 -0.06 1.78 8.12
CA ARG A 497 -0.83 0.63 8.61
C ARG A 497 0.06 -0.44 9.26
N VAL A 498 -0.54 -1.33 10.05
CA VAL A 498 0.11 -2.51 10.66
C VAL A 498 0.91 -3.28 9.60
N ASN A 499 2.13 -3.70 9.97
CA ASN A 499 3.12 -4.34 9.08
C ASN A 499 3.44 -3.51 7.80
N GLY A 500 3.21 -2.19 7.85
CA GLY A 500 3.33 -1.25 6.75
C GLY A 500 2.23 -1.38 5.69
N GLY A 501 1.10 -2.03 6.00
CA GLY A 501 -0.03 -2.24 5.08
C GLY A 501 0.24 -3.20 3.91
N ASP A 502 -0.83 -3.54 3.20
CA ASP A 502 -0.80 -4.40 2.00
C ASP A 502 -0.31 -3.68 0.73
N PHE A 503 -0.39 -2.34 0.73
CA PHE A 503 0.07 -1.49 -0.36
C PHE A 503 1.54 -1.14 -0.16
N LYS A 504 2.41 -1.59 -1.08
CA LYS A 504 3.85 -1.26 -1.06
C LYS A 504 4.21 -0.48 -2.32
N TYR A 505 4.91 0.63 -2.15
CA TYR A 505 5.55 1.37 -3.23
C TYR A 505 6.95 1.79 -2.80
N ASP A 506 7.92 1.64 -3.69
CA ASP A 506 9.32 2.02 -3.44
C ASP A 506 9.74 3.09 -4.46
N PHE A 507 10.04 4.28 -3.94
CA PHE A 507 10.59 5.40 -4.71
C PHE A 507 12.07 5.22 -5.03
N SER A 508 12.78 4.27 -4.38
CA SER A 508 14.21 4.08 -4.55
C SER A 508 14.56 3.67 -5.99
N GLY A 509 15.53 4.37 -6.58
CA GLY A 509 15.95 4.16 -7.96
C GLY A 509 14.93 4.57 -9.04
N LYS A 510 13.74 5.07 -8.69
CA LYS A 510 12.78 5.62 -9.67
C LYS A 510 13.36 6.86 -10.34
N THR A 511 13.12 6.98 -11.65
CA THR A 511 13.52 8.14 -12.44
C THR A 511 12.41 8.57 -13.39
N TYR A 512 12.31 9.89 -13.61
CA TYR A 512 11.21 10.52 -14.31
C TYR A 512 11.72 11.49 -15.36
N GLN A 513 10.87 11.83 -16.33
CA GLN A 513 11.17 12.82 -17.36
C GLN A 513 10.49 14.15 -17.00
N GLN A 514 11.26 15.19 -16.70
CA GLN A 514 10.77 16.51 -16.30
C GLN A 514 11.38 17.62 -17.17
N LYS A 515 10.65 18.72 -17.40
CA LYS A 515 11.22 19.90 -18.05
C LYS A 515 11.93 20.80 -17.03
N ASP A 516 13.13 21.25 -17.38
CA ASP A 516 13.79 22.34 -16.65
C ASP A 516 13.12 23.70 -16.90
N GLY A 517 13.61 24.74 -16.23
CA GLY A 517 13.11 26.12 -16.39
C GLY A 517 13.29 26.73 -17.79
N ASN A 518 14.07 26.09 -18.68
CA ASN A 518 14.24 26.46 -20.08
C ASN A 518 13.36 25.62 -21.03
N GLY A 519 12.58 24.67 -20.50
CA GLY A 519 11.71 23.77 -21.24
C GLY A 519 12.39 22.52 -21.82
N VAL A 520 13.64 22.24 -21.44
CA VAL A 520 14.42 21.07 -21.90
C VAL A 520 14.07 19.86 -21.04
N MET A 521 13.80 18.71 -21.67
CA MET A 521 13.57 17.45 -20.96
C MET A 521 14.85 16.96 -20.28
N GLN A 522 14.75 16.59 -19.01
CA GLN A 522 15.80 16.02 -18.18
C GLN A 522 15.29 14.73 -17.51
N THR A 523 16.19 13.79 -17.28
CA THR A 523 15.95 12.68 -16.35
C THR A 523 16.24 13.14 -14.93
N VAL A 524 15.27 13.00 -14.02
CA VAL A 524 15.36 13.37 -12.60
C VAL A 524 15.05 12.16 -11.72
N THR A 525 15.51 12.13 -10.47
CA THR A 525 15.14 11.09 -9.48
C THR A 525 13.81 11.41 -8.78
N ALA A 526 13.29 10.46 -7.99
CA ALA A 526 12.13 10.72 -7.13
C ALA A 526 12.32 11.94 -6.20
N ASP A 527 13.48 12.10 -5.57
CA ASP A 527 13.84 13.24 -4.69
C ASP A 527 13.70 14.62 -5.37
N GLU A 528 13.80 14.66 -6.70
CA GLU A 528 13.74 15.88 -7.47
C GLU A 528 12.35 16.13 -8.08
N TYR A 529 11.63 15.04 -8.39
CA TYR A 529 10.31 15.03 -9.01
C TYR A 529 9.20 15.52 -8.06
N TYR A 530 8.20 16.21 -8.60
CA TYR A 530 7.07 16.76 -7.84
C TYR A 530 5.76 16.82 -8.64
N HIS A 531 5.73 16.18 -9.81
CA HIS A 531 4.48 15.94 -10.52
C HIS A 531 3.84 14.66 -9.96
N VAL A 532 2.65 14.29 -10.45
CA VAL A 532 2.04 13.01 -10.12
C VAL A 532 2.92 11.88 -10.66
N ASP A 533 3.26 10.92 -9.82
CA ASP A 533 3.84 9.65 -10.25
C ASP A 533 2.72 8.80 -10.86
N ASP A 534 2.80 8.57 -12.18
CA ASP A 534 1.79 7.84 -12.94
C ASP A 534 1.70 6.34 -12.52
N GLU A 535 2.78 5.73 -12.05
CA GLU A 535 2.80 4.33 -11.59
C GLU A 535 2.12 4.22 -10.22
N LEU A 536 2.51 5.08 -9.27
CA LEU A 536 1.84 5.18 -7.97
C LEU A 536 0.36 5.52 -8.15
N LYS A 537 0.02 6.49 -9.02
CA LYS A 537 -1.38 6.86 -9.26
C LYS A 537 -2.17 5.72 -9.89
N ALA A 538 -1.58 4.96 -10.81
CA ALA A 538 -2.22 3.77 -11.37
C ALA A 538 -2.45 2.68 -10.31
N LEU A 539 -1.49 2.44 -9.41
CA LEU A 539 -1.66 1.49 -8.30
C LEU A 539 -2.77 1.93 -7.34
N VAL A 540 -2.78 3.19 -6.92
CA VAL A 540 -3.79 3.76 -6.01
C VAL A 540 -5.20 3.73 -6.64
N VAL A 541 -5.35 4.08 -7.92
CA VAL A 541 -6.64 4.07 -8.62
C VAL A 541 -7.18 2.65 -8.85
N ASN A 542 -6.28 1.67 -9.08
CA ASN A 542 -6.67 0.27 -9.32
C ASN A 542 -6.65 -0.61 -8.06
N TYR A 543 -6.39 -0.02 -6.88
CA TYR A 543 -6.25 -0.77 -5.64
C TYR A 543 -7.49 -1.59 -5.30
N LYS A 544 -7.25 -2.84 -4.89
CA LYS A 544 -8.24 -3.77 -4.36
C LYS A 544 -7.55 -4.64 -3.31
N THR A 545 -8.22 -4.81 -2.17
CA THR A 545 -7.85 -5.88 -1.22
C THR A 545 -7.98 -7.26 -1.89
N SER A 546 -7.15 -8.19 -1.45
CA SER A 546 -7.25 -9.63 -1.75
C SER A 546 -8.26 -10.36 -0.86
N LEU A 547 -8.88 -9.68 0.12
CA LEU A 547 -9.89 -10.21 1.03
C LEU A 547 -11.04 -10.88 0.26
N VAL A 548 -11.21 -12.18 0.48
CA VAL A 548 -12.24 -13.01 -0.13
C VAL A 548 -13.52 -13.01 0.70
N ALA A 549 -13.39 -13.10 2.03
CA ALA A 549 -14.53 -13.19 2.93
C ALA A 549 -14.20 -12.77 4.37
N VAL A 550 -15.22 -12.35 5.12
CA VAL A 550 -15.15 -12.02 6.55
C VAL A 550 -16.05 -12.97 7.34
N GLY A 551 -15.61 -13.40 8.52
CA GLY A 551 -16.39 -14.26 9.41
C GLY A 551 -15.78 -15.65 9.56
N GLY A 552 -15.62 -16.09 10.82
CA GLY A 552 -15.05 -17.39 11.16
C GLY A 552 -15.97 -18.60 10.94
N ASN A 553 -17.19 -18.61 11.49
CA ASN A 553 -18.10 -19.76 11.42
C ASN A 553 -19.57 -19.37 11.15
N PRO A 554 -20.14 -19.71 9.98
CA PRO A 554 -19.45 -20.30 8.82
C PRO A 554 -18.39 -19.34 8.25
N LEU A 555 -17.39 -19.87 7.54
CA LEU A 555 -16.47 -19.02 6.79
C LEU A 555 -17.24 -18.19 5.76
N GLY A 556 -17.09 -16.87 5.80
CA GLY A 556 -17.88 -15.94 4.98
C GLY A 556 -19.31 -15.71 5.46
N GLY A 557 -19.61 -16.02 6.73
CA GLY A 557 -20.89 -15.75 7.38
C GLY A 557 -21.11 -14.27 7.72
N GLY A 558 -21.13 -13.38 6.71
CA GLY A 558 -21.42 -11.96 6.88
C GLY A 558 -22.88 -11.70 7.26
N GLY A 559 -23.20 -11.67 8.55
CA GLY A 559 -24.44 -11.06 9.04
C GLY A 559 -25.07 -11.69 10.29
N SER A 560 -24.90 -11.03 11.44
CA SER A 560 -26.01 -10.59 12.31
C SER A 560 -25.45 -9.86 13.54
N THR A 561 -25.42 -8.52 13.53
CA THR A 561 -24.98 -7.72 14.68
C THR A 561 -26.01 -7.76 15.83
N THR A 562 -25.88 -8.70 16.75
CA THR A 562 -26.32 -8.49 18.14
C THR A 562 -25.13 -7.98 18.95
N PRO A 563 -25.22 -6.82 19.62
CA PRO A 563 -24.12 -6.32 20.45
C PRO A 563 -23.73 -7.32 21.53
N VAL A 564 -22.53 -7.90 21.43
CA VAL A 564 -22.00 -8.83 22.43
C VAL A 564 -21.53 -8.01 23.63
N LYS A 565 -22.36 -7.97 24.68
CA LYS A 565 -21.94 -7.46 25.98
C LYS A 565 -20.83 -8.36 26.53
N PRO A 566 -19.67 -7.83 26.98
CA PRO A 566 -18.64 -8.66 27.60
C PRO A 566 -19.18 -9.33 28.87
N THR A 567 -19.11 -10.66 28.90
CA THR A 567 -19.70 -11.48 29.95
C THR A 567 -18.81 -11.53 31.20
N LYS A 568 -19.17 -10.74 32.22
CA LYS A 568 -18.61 -10.91 33.58
C LYS A 568 -19.25 -12.14 34.27
N PRO A 569 -18.53 -12.89 35.14
CA PRO A 569 -19.13 -13.93 35.97
C PRO A 569 -20.37 -13.45 36.75
N SER A 570 -21.37 -14.31 36.83
CA SER A 570 -22.69 -14.02 37.40
C SER A 570 -22.67 -13.88 38.92
N GLU A 571 -23.16 -12.74 39.42
CA GLU A 571 -23.91 -12.67 40.68
C GLU A 571 -25.30 -12.11 40.39
N SER A 572 -26.31 -12.70 41.02
CA SER A 572 -27.72 -12.42 40.75
C SER A 572 -28.21 -11.20 41.54
N GLU A 573 -29.07 -10.38 40.95
CA GLU A 573 -30.19 -9.82 41.71
C GLU A 573 -31.40 -9.49 40.84
N THR A 574 -32.56 -9.36 41.49
CA THR A 574 -33.90 -9.52 40.89
C THR A 574 -34.68 -8.21 40.95
N LYS A 575 -35.37 -7.79 39.87
CA LYS A 575 -36.78 -7.30 39.95
C LYS A 575 -37.48 -6.80 38.66
N SER A 576 -38.76 -7.18 38.59
CA SER A 576 -39.96 -6.48 38.09
C SER A 576 -39.98 -5.71 36.76
N THR A 577 -40.81 -6.26 35.88
CA THR A 577 -41.67 -5.59 34.89
C THR A 577 -42.38 -4.31 35.37
N GLU A 578 -42.58 -3.35 34.45
CA GLU A 578 -43.93 -2.90 34.07
C GLU A 578 -43.93 -2.21 32.68
N ALA A 579 -45.11 -2.10 32.04
CA ALA A 579 -45.30 -1.65 30.66
C ALA A 579 -46.07 -0.33 30.59
N GLY A 580 -45.93 0.43 29.48
CA GLY A 580 -46.56 1.75 29.31
C GLY A 580 -46.79 2.13 27.84
N THR A 581 -48.00 1.86 27.38
CA THR A 581 -48.57 1.92 26.02
C THR A 581 -48.42 3.22 25.20
N GLU A 582 -48.37 3.01 23.88
CA GLU A 582 -48.54 3.90 22.72
C GLU A 582 -49.60 5.03 22.83
N VAL A 583 -49.43 6.09 22.01
CA VAL A 583 -50.50 6.63 21.13
C VAL A 583 -49.91 7.02 19.75
N SER A 584 -50.68 6.75 18.69
CA SER A 584 -50.33 6.83 17.27
C SER A 584 -50.51 8.23 16.62
N GLY A 585 -49.81 8.46 15.49
CA GLY A 585 -49.99 9.59 14.57
C GLY A 585 -49.55 9.24 13.14
N SER A 586 -50.49 8.76 12.32
CA SER A 586 -50.25 8.13 11.00
C SER A 586 -50.09 9.10 9.82
N THR A 587 -49.17 8.77 8.89
CA THR A 587 -49.34 8.58 7.41
C THR A 587 -47.93 8.59 6.79
N GLY A 588 -47.39 7.53 6.16
CA GLY A 588 -47.82 6.90 4.90
C GLY A 588 -46.91 7.42 3.75
N SER A 589 -46.35 6.63 2.83
CA SER A 589 -46.45 5.20 2.52
C SER A 589 -45.32 4.80 1.54
N THR A 590 -44.78 3.58 1.64
CA THR A 590 -44.27 2.69 0.53
C THR A 590 -43.30 3.21 -0.55
N ASP A 591 -42.37 2.43 -1.12
CA ASP A 591 -41.79 1.09 -0.86
C ASP A 591 -40.65 0.85 -1.91
N THR A 592 -39.82 -0.20 -1.73
CA THR A 592 -39.07 -1.03 -2.75
C THR A 592 -38.53 -0.42 -4.09
N THR A 593 -37.40 -0.83 -4.74
CA THR A 593 -36.45 -1.96 -4.61
C THR A 593 -35.17 -1.75 -5.46
N LYS A 594 -34.08 -2.47 -5.14
CA LYS A 594 -32.88 -2.81 -5.98
C LYS A 594 -33.31 -3.49 -7.31
N PRO A 595 -32.63 -3.33 -8.49
CA PRO A 595 -31.31 -3.96 -8.82
C PRO A 595 -30.38 -3.03 -9.67
N SER A 596 -29.06 -3.23 -9.90
CA SER A 596 -28.29 -4.36 -10.48
C SER A 596 -28.63 -4.66 -11.98
N THR A 597 -27.70 -4.83 -12.94
CA THR A 597 -26.20 -4.69 -13.01
C THR A 597 -25.72 -4.59 -14.49
N ASN A 598 -24.41 -4.36 -14.75
CA ASN A 598 -23.65 -4.64 -16.00
C ASN A 598 -23.91 -3.77 -17.27
N PRO A 599 -23.10 -3.85 -18.36
CA PRO A 599 -21.71 -4.37 -18.53
C PRO A 599 -20.73 -3.50 -19.40
N GLY A 600 -19.42 -3.82 -19.37
CA GLY A 600 -18.47 -3.87 -20.51
C GLY A 600 -18.14 -2.64 -21.40
N THR A 601 -16.84 -2.37 -21.61
CA THR A 601 -16.32 -1.38 -22.60
C THR A 601 -15.18 -1.97 -23.46
N THR A 602 -15.19 -1.62 -24.76
CA THR A 602 -14.21 -2.10 -25.78
C THR A 602 -13.40 -0.93 -26.34
N THR A 603 -12.11 -1.13 -26.62
CA THR A 603 -11.17 -0.10 -27.07
C THR A 603 -11.54 0.51 -28.43
N GLY A 604 -11.64 1.84 -28.51
CA GLY A 604 -11.86 2.61 -29.75
C GLY A 604 -13.26 3.22 -29.93
N SER A 605 -14.19 2.90 -29.03
CA SER A 605 -15.57 3.37 -29.00
C SER A 605 -15.89 4.08 -27.68
N TYR A 606 -16.51 5.27 -27.76
CA TYR A 606 -17.00 5.99 -26.59
C TYR A 606 -18.50 5.75 -26.40
N VAL A 607 -18.86 4.91 -25.44
CA VAL A 607 -20.24 4.51 -25.15
C VAL A 607 -20.79 5.28 -23.96
N HIS A 608 -22.08 5.65 -24.02
CA HIS A 608 -22.84 6.08 -22.86
C HIS A 608 -24.26 5.50 -22.85
N ASN A 609 -24.62 4.82 -21.76
CA ASN A 609 -25.93 4.20 -21.56
C ASN A 609 -26.68 4.92 -20.43
N PHE A 610 -27.76 5.62 -20.77
CA PHE A 610 -28.54 6.40 -19.79
C PHE A 610 -29.29 5.54 -18.75
N THR A 611 -29.49 4.25 -19.04
CA THR A 611 -30.13 3.30 -18.11
C THR A 611 -29.20 2.89 -16.98
N ALA A 612 -27.95 2.57 -17.31
CA ALA A 612 -26.92 2.16 -16.36
C ALA A 612 -26.24 3.38 -15.69
N SER A 613 -25.85 4.38 -16.48
CA SER A 613 -24.95 5.46 -16.06
C SER A 613 -25.64 6.80 -15.82
N GLY A 614 -26.94 6.92 -16.10
CA GLY A 614 -27.68 8.19 -15.94
C GLY A 614 -27.05 9.32 -16.76
N THR A 615 -26.77 10.45 -16.12
CA THR A 615 -26.02 11.58 -16.74
C THR A 615 -24.51 11.56 -16.43
N THR A 616 -24.01 10.57 -15.69
CA THR A 616 -22.62 10.50 -15.24
C THR A 616 -21.77 9.79 -16.28
N SER A 617 -20.81 10.48 -16.89
CA SER A 617 -19.94 9.93 -17.94
C SER A 617 -18.51 10.44 -17.82
N SER A 618 -17.54 9.59 -18.14
CA SER A 618 -16.12 9.95 -18.24
C SER A 618 -15.74 10.58 -19.57
N VAL A 619 -16.63 10.55 -20.57
CA VAL A 619 -16.39 11.10 -21.93
C VAL A 619 -17.31 12.27 -22.25
N TYR A 620 -18.57 12.20 -21.82
CA TYR A 620 -19.60 13.16 -22.19
C TYR A 620 -19.95 14.10 -21.02
N THR A 621 -19.77 15.41 -21.18
CA THR A 621 -20.38 16.39 -20.28
C THR A 621 -21.87 16.49 -20.59
N ILE A 622 -22.72 15.89 -19.76
CA ILE A 622 -24.16 15.80 -19.99
C ILE A 622 -24.91 16.76 -19.05
N THR A 623 -25.76 17.62 -19.62
CA THR A 623 -26.70 18.48 -18.91
C THR A 623 -28.11 18.23 -19.44
N GLY A 624 -29.06 17.93 -18.55
CA GLY A 624 -30.47 17.69 -18.87
C GLY A 624 -31.13 16.77 -17.86
N SER A 625 -32.44 16.56 -17.99
CA SER A 625 -33.21 15.71 -17.07
C SER A 625 -33.44 14.31 -17.64
N LEU A 626 -33.29 13.28 -16.80
CA LEU A 626 -33.64 11.91 -17.14
C LEU A 626 -35.16 11.66 -17.07
N ALA A 627 -35.64 10.65 -17.79
CA ALA A 627 -36.99 10.14 -17.71
C ALA A 627 -37.06 8.65 -18.06
N ASN A 628 -38.16 8.01 -17.67
CA ASN A 628 -38.51 6.65 -18.09
C ASN A 628 -39.61 6.79 -19.16
N LYS A 629 -39.27 6.58 -20.44
CA LYS A 629 -40.17 6.84 -21.60
C LYS A 629 -40.30 5.62 -22.50
N GLY A 630 -40.59 4.47 -21.89
CA GLY A 630 -40.61 3.16 -22.53
C GLY A 630 -39.24 2.49 -22.50
N THR A 631 -39.14 1.35 -23.18
CA THR A 631 -37.95 0.50 -23.22
C THR A 631 -37.47 0.33 -24.65
N VAL A 632 -36.15 0.35 -24.86
CA VAL A 632 -35.49 0.25 -26.17
C VAL A 632 -34.45 -0.86 -26.12
N ASN A 633 -34.47 -1.79 -27.08
CA ASN A 633 -33.45 -2.83 -27.18
C ASN A 633 -32.41 -2.40 -28.23
N TYR A 634 -31.14 -2.29 -27.85
CA TYR A 634 -30.04 -1.89 -28.74
C TYR A 634 -28.71 -2.50 -28.26
N ALA A 635 -27.87 -2.97 -29.19
CA ALA A 635 -26.58 -3.62 -28.88
C ALA A 635 -26.67 -4.74 -27.81
N GLY A 636 -27.76 -5.52 -27.80
CA GLY A 636 -28.02 -6.56 -26.80
C GLY A 636 -28.47 -6.06 -25.42
N LEU A 637 -28.59 -4.74 -25.23
CA LEU A 637 -28.99 -4.10 -23.97
C LEU A 637 -30.47 -3.70 -23.98
N THR A 638 -31.13 -3.85 -22.84
CA THR A 638 -32.50 -3.39 -22.58
C THR A 638 -32.46 -2.04 -21.86
N LEU A 639 -32.74 -0.95 -22.58
CA LEU A 639 -32.58 0.43 -22.13
C LEU A 639 -33.93 1.01 -21.67
N SER A 640 -34.07 1.36 -20.40
CA SER A 640 -35.34 1.82 -19.79
C SER A 640 -35.32 3.26 -19.25
N LYS A 641 -34.14 3.89 -19.12
CA LYS A 641 -34.00 5.33 -18.83
C LYS A 641 -33.40 6.06 -20.02
N CYS A 642 -33.80 7.32 -20.19
CA CYS A 642 -33.39 8.19 -21.28
C CYS A 642 -33.20 9.64 -20.81
N LEU A 643 -32.36 10.39 -21.51
CA LEU A 643 -32.24 11.84 -21.37
C LEU A 643 -33.33 12.52 -22.20
N LYS A 644 -34.12 13.41 -21.60
CA LYS A 644 -35.10 14.22 -22.34
C LYS A 644 -34.35 15.26 -23.19
N MET A 645 -34.62 15.35 -24.48
CA MET A 645 -34.06 16.41 -25.34
C MET A 645 -34.92 17.67 -25.22
N GLU A 646 -34.58 18.52 -24.26
CA GLU A 646 -35.24 19.78 -23.92
C GLU A 646 -34.38 20.98 -24.32
N SER A 647 -34.93 22.19 -24.23
CA SER A 647 -34.20 23.41 -24.65
C SER A 647 -32.96 23.69 -23.79
N SER A 648 -32.92 23.14 -22.57
CA SER A 648 -31.79 23.15 -21.64
C SER A 648 -30.84 21.96 -21.81
N THR A 649 -31.18 20.97 -22.63
CA THR A 649 -30.39 19.74 -22.77
C THR A 649 -29.19 19.96 -23.69
N SER A 650 -27.99 19.70 -23.17
CA SER A 650 -26.72 19.78 -23.89
C SER A 650 -25.83 18.61 -23.51
N ILE A 651 -25.21 17.98 -24.51
CA ILE A 651 -24.17 16.96 -24.31
C ILE A 651 -22.93 17.45 -25.07
N LYS A 652 -21.76 17.45 -24.42
CA LYS A 652 -20.50 17.89 -25.03
C LYS A 652 -19.40 16.84 -24.89
N PHE A 653 -18.58 16.68 -25.92
CA PHE A 653 -17.36 15.86 -25.91
C PHE A 653 -16.44 16.28 -27.07
N ALA A 654 -15.16 15.93 -27.01
CA ALA A 654 -14.21 16.10 -28.10
C ALA A 654 -13.98 14.76 -28.82
N THR A 655 -13.96 14.76 -30.16
CA THR A 655 -13.60 13.57 -30.95
C THR A 655 -12.08 13.52 -31.18
N PRO A 656 -11.42 12.35 -31.09
CA PRO A 656 -9.97 12.22 -31.28
C PRO A 656 -9.56 12.15 -32.75
N SER A 657 -10.45 11.69 -33.62
CA SER A 657 -10.24 11.43 -35.05
C SER A 657 -11.60 11.35 -35.75
N SER A 658 -11.61 11.18 -37.08
CA SER A 658 -12.85 10.89 -37.83
C SER A 658 -13.59 9.68 -37.27
N GLY A 659 -14.91 9.65 -37.39
CA GLY A 659 -15.74 8.60 -36.80
C GLY A 659 -17.24 8.81 -36.99
N LYS A 660 -18.02 7.82 -36.57
CA LYS A 660 -19.49 7.83 -36.61
C LYS A 660 -20.04 8.07 -35.20
N LEU A 661 -20.81 9.13 -35.03
CA LEU A 661 -21.64 9.37 -33.85
C LEU A 661 -23.01 8.72 -34.05
N ILE A 662 -23.37 7.80 -33.17
CA ILE A 662 -24.63 7.06 -33.15
C ILE A 662 -25.45 7.50 -31.93
N LEU A 663 -26.69 7.92 -32.16
CA LEU A 663 -27.61 8.40 -31.14
C LEU A 663 -28.93 7.62 -31.21
N VAL A 664 -29.28 6.92 -30.14
CA VAL A 664 -30.44 6.02 -30.11
C VAL A 664 -31.57 6.64 -29.31
N PHE A 665 -32.66 7.01 -29.97
CA PHE A 665 -33.85 7.63 -29.37
C PHE A 665 -35.03 6.67 -29.18
N GLY A 666 -34.92 5.45 -29.73
CA GLY A 666 -35.85 4.35 -29.51
C GLY A 666 -36.77 4.05 -30.70
N GLY A 667 -36.79 2.78 -31.10
CA GLY A 667 -37.51 2.26 -32.27
C GLY A 667 -39.03 2.13 -32.08
N SER A 668 -39.70 3.23 -31.76
CA SER A 668 -41.15 3.37 -31.94
C SER A 668 -41.45 4.60 -32.78
N THR A 669 -42.63 4.65 -33.40
CA THR A 669 -43.10 5.71 -34.31
C THR A 669 -43.07 7.14 -33.74
N ALA A 670 -42.77 7.31 -32.45
CA ALA A 670 -42.64 8.60 -31.78
C ALA A 670 -41.29 9.31 -31.98
N ALA A 671 -40.23 8.63 -32.46
CA ALA A 671 -38.89 9.21 -32.69
C ALA A 671 -38.54 9.38 -34.18
N SER A 672 -39.09 8.54 -35.06
CA SER A 672 -38.88 8.62 -36.52
C SER A 672 -39.24 9.99 -37.08
N GLY A 673 -38.39 10.52 -37.98
CA GLY A 673 -38.63 11.80 -38.66
C GLY A 673 -38.41 13.05 -37.81
N LYS A 674 -38.03 12.92 -36.52
CA LYS A 674 -37.67 14.04 -35.65
C LYS A 674 -36.16 14.30 -35.66
N ALA A 675 -35.76 15.54 -35.42
CA ALA A 675 -34.35 15.94 -35.47
C ALA A 675 -33.66 16.04 -34.09
N VAL A 676 -32.36 15.76 -34.09
CA VAL A 676 -31.39 16.21 -33.09
C VAL A 676 -30.46 17.26 -33.72
N LYS A 677 -29.86 18.15 -32.94
CA LYS A 677 -28.81 19.06 -33.43
C LYS A 677 -27.44 18.58 -32.98
N VAL A 678 -26.49 18.48 -33.92
CA VAL A 678 -25.07 18.26 -33.63
C VAL A 678 -24.30 19.46 -34.20
N ASN A 679 -23.59 20.19 -33.33
CA ASN A 679 -22.95 21.48 -33.66
C ASN A 679 -23.91 22.45 -34.38
N GLY A 680 -25.15 22.54 -33.89
CA GLY A 680 -26.22 23.40 -34.44
C GLY A 680 -26.92 22.84 -35.70
N THR A 681 -26.29 21.94 -36.45
CA THR A 681 -26.85 21.32 -37.67
C THR A 681 -27.90 20.27 -37.29
N LYS A 682 -29.08 20.32 -37.93
CA LYS A 682 -30.15 19.34 -37.70
C LYS A 682 -29.89 18.02 -38.45
N TYR A 683 -29.96 16.90 -37.74
CA TYR A 683 -29.93 15.54 -38.26
C TYR A 683 -31.23 14.83 -37.88
N THR A 684 -31.91 14.24 -38.86
CA THR A 684 -33.19 13.54 -38.66
C THR A 684 -32.95 12.09 -38.26
N CYS A 685 -33.68 11.60 -37.27
CA CYS A 685 -33.64 10.19 -36.86
C CYS A 685 -34.34 9.32 -37.90
N GLY A 686 -33.75 8.15 -38.19
CA GLY A 686 -34.30 7.15 -39.10
C GLY A 686 -35.61 6.53 -38.60
N SER A 687 -36.20 5.66 -39.42
CA SER A 687 -37.40 4.90 -39.07
C SER A 687 -37.22 3.93 -37.90
N ASP A 688 -35.96 3.58 -37.62
CA ASP A 688 -35.47 2.81 -36.47
C ASP A 688 -35.32 3.64 -35.18
N GLY A 689 -35.49 4.96 -35.24
CA GLY A 689 -35.25 5.87 -34.11
C GLY A 689 -33.77 6.11 -33.81
N ILE A 690 -32.86 5.86 -34.76
CA ILE A 690 -31.42 6.09 -34.63
C ILE A 690 -31.00 7.28 -35.52
N ALA A 691 -30.07 8.10 -35.04
CA ALA A 691 -29.38 9.08 -35.86
C ALA A 691 -27.88 8.74 -35.90
N THR A 692 -27.35 8.52 -37.10
CA THR A 692 -25.92 8.29 -37.34
C THR A 692 -25.34 9.48 -38.09
N ILE A 693 -24.26 10.06 -37.56
CA ILE A 693 -23.63 11.28 -38.07
C ILE A 693 -22.13 11.04 -38.29
N ASP A 694 -21.67 11.27 -39.52
CA ASP A 694 -20.24 11.24 -39.84
C ASP A 694 -19.54 12.50 -39.34
N ILE A 695 -18.54 12.34 -38.50
CA ILE A 695 -17.68 13.40 -37.99
C ILE A 695 -16.31 13.27 -38.66
N SER A 696 -15.87 14.33 -39.34
CA SER A 696 -14.55 14.38 -40.00
C SER A 696 -13.50 15.03 -39.11
N GLY A 697 -12.42 14.29 -38.82
CA GLY A 697 -11.30 14.73 -37.99
C GLY A 697 -11.62 14.90 -36.50
N SER A 698 -10.63 15.36 -35.74
CA SER A 698 -10.80 15.75 -34.34
C SER A 698 -11.56 17.07 -34.23
N LYS A 699 -12.67 17.08 -33.49
CA LYS A 699 -13.58 18.23 -33.33
C LYS A 699 -14.29 18.20 -31.99
N ASP A 700 -14.54 19.38 -31.41
CA ASP A 700 -15.52 19.52 -30.34
C ASP A 700 -16.94 19.32 -30.87
N ILE A 701 -17.72 18.50 -30.17
CA ILE A 701 -19.09 18.16 -30.50
C ILE A 701 -20.02 18.60 -29.37
N THR A 702 -21.07 19.34 -29.74
CA THR A 702 -22.18 19.74 -28.88
C THR A 702 -23.49 19.22 -29.47
N ILE A 703 -24.12 18.28 -28.76
CA ILE A 703 -25.43 17.70 -29.10
C ILE A 703 -26.50 18.46 -28.31
N THR A 704 -27.53 18.95 -29.00
CA THR A 704 -28.64 19.73 -28.42
C THR A 704 -29.97 19.39 -29.08
N LYS A 705 -31.07 19.89 -28.53
CA LYS A 705 -32.41 19.64 -29.06
C LYS A 705 -32.59 20.14 -30.51
N GLY A 706 -33.00 19.24 -31.40
CA GLY A 706 -33.70 19.58 -32.65
C GLY A 706 -35.20 19.69 -32.39
N ASP A 707 -35.82 18.56 -32.04
CA ASP A 707 -37.23 18.40 -31.69
C ASP A 707 -37.38 17.65 -30.34
N SER A 708 -38.60 17.54 -29.81
CA SER A 708 -38.87 16.81 -28.55
C SER A 708 -38.80 15.29 -28.74
N ILE A 709 -37.67 14.71 -28.33
CA ILE A 709 -37.33 13.27 -28.32
C ILE A 709 -36.60 12.92 -27.01
N ASN A 710 -36.34 11.63 -26.74
CA ASN A 710 -35.57 11.20 -25.58
C ASN A 710 -34.46 10.23 -26.01
N LEU A 711 -33.24 10.43 -25.51
CA LEU A 711 -32.03 9.72 -25.91
C LEU A 711 -31.69 8.62 -24.90
N PHE A 712 -31.60 7.37 -25.34
CA PHE A 712 -31.37 6.19 -24.50
C PHE A 712 -29.90 5.73 -24.50
N TYR A 713 -29.16 5.99 -25.58
CA TYR A 713 -27.78 5.54 -25.75
C TYR A 713 -27.00 6.44 -26.74
N ILE A 714 -25.70 6.59 -26.49
CA ILE A 714 -24.73 7.29 -27.35
C ILE A 714 -23.57 6.34 -27.61
N ASN A 715 -23.08 6.31 -28.85
CA ASN A 715 -21.80 5.71 -29.18
C ASN A 715 -21.06 6.58 -30.20
N TYR A 716 -19.81 6.97 -29.93
CA TYR A 716 -18.89 7.45 -30.95
C TYR A 716 -17.86 6.39 -31.31
N VAL A 717 -17.84 5.97 -32.58
CA VAL A 717 -16.99 4.92 -33.13
C VAL A 717 -15.97 5.56 -34.07
N THR A 718 -14.66 5.43 -33.80
CA THR A 718 -13.63 6.01 -34.68
C THR A 718 -13.52 5.25 -36.01
N GLU A 719 -13.25 5.95 -37.12
CA GLU A 719 -13.01 5.31 -38.42
C GLU A 719 -11.77 4.40 -38.31
N GLY A 720 -11.97 3.10 -38.54
CA GLY A 720 -10.96 2.06 -38.31
C GLY A 720 -11.26 1.15 -37.12
N SER A 721 -12.25 1.47 -36.26
CA SER A 721 -12.81 0.54 -35.28
C SER A 721 -14.04 -0.16 -35.85
N SER A 722 -14.07 -1.49 -35.78
CA SER A 722 -15.13 -2.33 -36.39
C SER A 722 -15.99 -3.01 -35.33
N GLU A 723 -17.24 -2.56 -35.21
CA GLU A 723 -18.37 -3.39 -34.78
C GLU A 723 -19.55 -3.13 -35.71
N ASN A 724 -20.30 -4.17 -36.09
CA ASN A 724 -21.75 -4.01 -36.26
C ASN A 724 -22.51 -5.34 -36.10
N PRO A 725 -23.67 -5.37 -35.41
CA PRO A 725 -24.52 -6.56 -35.27
C PRO A 725 -25.52 -6.79 -36.43
N SER A 726 -26.38 -7.80 -36.25
CA SER A 726 -27.23 -8.52 -37.21
C SER A 726 -28.43 -7.81 -37.88
N ASN A 727 -28.63 -8.15 -39.18
CA ASN A 727 -29.85 -8.40 -40.00
C ASN A 727 -31.27 -8.22 -39.36
N PRO A 728 -32.32 -7.71 -40.06
CA PRO A 728 -33.11 -8.53 -41.02
C PRO A 728 -33.79 -7.86 -42.25
N ALA A 729 -33.58 -8.45 -43.44
CA ALA A 729 -34.54 -8.78 -44.54
C ALA A 729 -35.45 -7.74 -45.28
N THR A 730 -35.49 -7.92 -46.63
CA THR A 730 -36.56 -7.65 -47.64
C THR A 730 -36.79 -6.23 -48.24
N GLU A 731 -36.14 -6.00 -49.39
CA GLU A 731 -36.65 -5.60 -50.75
C GLU A 731 -38.03 -4.92 -50.96
N PRO A 732 -38.19 -4.07 -52.02
CA PRO A 732 -38.38 -4.60 -53.40
C PRO A 732 -37.93 -3.74 -54.62
N SER A 733 -37.98 -4.38 -55.81
CA SER A 733 -38.21 -3.83 -57.18
C SER A 733 -37.12 -2.93 -57.82
N THR A 734 -36.28 -3.40 -58.76
CA THR A 734 -36.47 -3.75 -60.21
C THR A 734 -36.35 -2.61 -61.23
N GLU A 735 -35.41 -2.77 -62.18
CA GLU A 735 -35.34 -2.23 -63.57
C GLU A 735 -35.49 -0.70 -63.80
N ALA A 736 -34.48 0.01 -64.33
CA ALA A 736 -34.06 0.12 -65.76
C ALA A 736 -35.05 0.97 -66.63
N PRO A 737 -34.73 1.45 -67.86
CA PRO A 737 -33.56 1.12 -68.70
C PRO A 737 -32.96 2.25 -69.61
N THR A 738 -31.94 1.88 -70.42
CA THR A 738 -31.59 2.41 -71.78
C THR A 738 -31.17 3.88 -71.99
N GLN A 739 -30.27 4.26 -72.93
CA GLN A 739 -29.30 3.58 -73.84
C GLN A 739 -28.25 4.64 -74.27
N LYS A 740 -26.93 4.36 -74.34
CA LYS A 740 -26.13 3.82 -75.49
C LYS A 740 -26.24 4.72 -76.77
N PRO A 741 -25.14 5.16 -77.45
CA PRO A 741 -24.09 4.27 -78.04
C PRO A 741 -22.64 4.85 -78.07
N THR A 742 -21.55 4.20 -78.54
CA THR A 742 -21.29 2.99 -79.37
C THR A 742 -19.92 2.32 -78.99
N GLN A 743 -19.67 1.06 -79.40
CA GLN A 743 -18.41 0.27 -79.21
C GLN A 743 -17.28 0.66 -80.22
N ALA A 744 -16.02 0.17 -80.18
CA ALA A 744 -15.39 -1.09 -79.70
C ALA A 744 -13.84 -0.95 -79.56
N PRO A 745 -13.03 -2.01 -79.34
CA PRO A 745 -13.13 -3.22 -78.49
C PRO A 745 -11.94 -3.36 -77.48
N THR A 746 -11.96 -4.35 -76.56
CA THR A 746 -10.84 -4.64 -75.64
C THR A 746 -10.48 -6.13 -75.52
N LYS A 747 -9.23 -6.38 -75.07
CA LYS A 747 -8.52 -7.66 -74.86
C LYS A 747 -9.35 -8.68 -74.02
N PRO A 748 -9.19 -10.02 -74.22
CA PRO A 748 -9.70 -11.01 -73.27
C PRO A 748 -9.21 -10.73 -71.85
N ALA A 749 -10.09 -10.84 -70.86
CA ALA A 749 -9.73 -10.69 -69.46
C ALA A 749 -8.86 -11.87 -69.00
N ASP A 750 -7.80 -11.56 -68.26
CA ASP A 750 -6.99 -12.56 -67.57
C ASP A 750 -7.84 -13.16 -66.42
N LYS A 751 -7.97 -14.49 -66.35
CA LYS A 751 -8.83 -15.16 -65.35
C LYS A 751 -8.38 -14.89 -63.92
N LYS A 752 -9.34 -14.72 -63.00
CA LYS A 752 -9.06 -14.59 -61.56
C LYS A 752 -8.46 -15.89 -61.02
N ASN A 753 -7.24 -15.79 -60.48
CA ASN A 753 -6.50 -16.86 -59.81
C ASN A 753 -5.76 -16.27 -58.59
N GLY A 754 -5.76 -17.00 -57.47
CA GLY A 754 -5.15 -16.55 -56.20
C GLY A 754 -6.10 -15.70 -55.34
N LEU A 755 -5.57 -15.11 -54.27
CA LEU A 755 -6.35 -14.33 -53.29
C LEU A 755 -6.66 -12.92 -53.83
N LEU A 756 -7.92 -12.68 -54.19
CA LEU A 756 -8.36 -11.45 -54.87
C LEU A 756 -9.60 -10.84 -54.20
N LYS A 757 -9.73 -9.51 -54.28
CA LYS A 757 -10.89 -8.79 -53.75
C LYS A 757 -12.09 -8.94 -54.69
N SER A 758 -13.24 -9.28 -54.13
CA SER A 758 -14.53 -9.37 -54.80
C SER A 758 -15.29 -8.03 -54.71
N ASP A 759 -16.36 -7.90 -55.50
CA ASP A 759 -17.17 -6.68 -55.61
C ASP A 759 -17.98 -6.39 -54.33
N ASP A 760 -18.19 -7.41 -53.49
CA ASP A 760 -18.74 -7.30 -52.13
C ASP A 760 -17.73 -6.77 -51.09
N GLY A 761 -16.50 -6.47 -51.51
CA GLY A 761 -15.42 -5.98 -50.68
C GLY A 761 -14.64 -7.04 -49.91
N SER A 762 -15.10 -8.31 -49.89
CA SER A 762 -14.39 -9.43 -49.27
C SER A 762 -13.25 -9.95 -50.16
N TRP A 763 -12.27 -10.62 -49.56
CA TRP A 763 -11.21 -11.31 -50.31
C TRP A 763 -11.48 -12.81 -50.35
N TYR A 764 -11.38 -13.39 -51.55
CA TYR A 764 -11.59 -14.81 -51.80
C TYR A 764 -10.42 -15.40 -52.59
N TYR A 765 -10.14 -16.68 -52.36
CA TYR A 765 -9.17 -17.44 -53.12
C TYR A 765 -9.84 -18.00 -54.37
N TYR A 766 -9.44 -17.49 -55.54
CA TYR A 766 -9.99 -17.91 -56.83
C TYR A 766 -9.11 -18.98 -57.51
N VAL A 767 -9.77 -19.89 -58.20
CA VAL A 767 -9.17 -20.80 -59.19
C VAL A 767 -10.03 -20.73 -60.44
N ASP A 768 -9.45 -20.23 -61.54
CA ASP A 768 -10.10 -20.10 -62.85
C ASP A 768 -11.50 -19.43 -62.80
N ASP A 769 -11.56 -18.23 -62.24
CA ASP A 769 -12.76 -17.40 -62.04
C ASP A 769 -13.79 -17.91 -61.00
N ALA A 770 -13.63 -19.13 -60.48
CA ALA A 770 -14.45 -19.67 -59.39
C ALA A 770 -13.79 -19.44 -58.02
N ILE A 771 -14.58 -19.22 -56.97
CA ILE A 771 -14.09 -19.24 -55.58
C ILE A 771 -13.85 -20.70 -55.18
N ASP A 772 -12.63 -21.05 -54.80
CA ASP A 772 -12.31 -22.38 -54.28
C ASP A 772 -12.69 -22.47 -52.80
N THR A 773 -13.94 -22.82 -52.55
CA THR A 773 -14.49 -22.99 -51.19
C THR A 773 -13.89 -24.18 -50.43
N SER A 774 -13.10 -25.05 -51.08
CA SER A 774 -12.35 -26.11 -50.39
C SER A 774 -11.07 -25.61 -49.73
N LYS A 775 -10.64 -24.38 -50.05
CA LYS A 775 -9.35 -23.85 -49.60
C LYS A 775 -9.41 -23.31 -48.17
N THR A 776 -8.86 -24.09 -47.23
CA THR A 776 -8.54 -23.66 -45.86
C THR A 776 -7.04 -23.78 -45.60
N GLY A 777 -6.47 -22.84 -44.84
CA GLY A 777 -5.05 -22.78 -44.48
C GLY A 777 -4.33 -21.55 -45.02
N LEU A 778 -2.99 -21.59 -45.03
CA LEU A 778 -2.15 -20.47 -45.47
C LEU A 778 -2.02 -20.45 -47.01
N VAL A 779 -2.23 -19.27 -47.61
CA VAL A 779 -2.06 -18.99 -49.05
C VAL A 779 -1.17 -17.77 -49.27
N GLN A 780 -0.33 -17.81 -50.31
CA GLN A 780 0.58 -16.70 -50.63
C GLN A 780 -0.12 -15.67 -51.54
N ASN A 781 0.03 -14.38 -51.22
CA ASN A 781 -0.45 -13.26 -52.02
C ASN A 781 0.39 -12.00 -51.74
N ASN A 782 0.90 -11.36 -52.79
CA ASN A 782 1.77 -10.17 -52.71
C ASN A 782 2.91 -10.33 -51.68
N ASP A 783 3.70 -11.39 -51.84
CA ASP A 783 4.85 -11.77 -50.99
C ASP A 783 4.55 -11.99 -49.50
N ALA A 784 3.27 -12.04 -49.13
CA ALA A 784 2.79 -12.35 -47.78
C ALA A 784 1.98 -13.65 -47.77
N TRP A 785 1.95 -14.33 -46.62
CA TRP A 785 1.10 -15.48 -46.37
C TRP A 785 -0.14 -15.07 -45.55
N TRP A 786 -1.31 -15.47 -46.03
CA TRP A 786 -2.61 -15.11 -45.50
C TRP A 786 -3.41 -16.36 -45.13
N TYR A 787 -4.18 -16.31 -44.04
CA TYR A 787 -5.07 -17.39 -43.63
C TYR A 787 -6.42 -17.26 -44.32
N VAL A 788 -6.79 -18.28 -45.10
CA VAL A 788 -8.13 -18.45 -45.65
C VAL A 788 -8.83 -19.64 -44.99
N GLU A 789 -10.15 -19.56 -44.90
CA GLU A 789 -11.01 -20.65 -44.46
C GLU A 789 -12.25 -20.68 -45.36
N GLY A 790 -12.59 -21.85 -45.90
CA GLY A 790 -13.70 -22.00 -46.83
C GLY A 790 -13.55 -21.15 -48.11
N GLY A 791 -12.31 -20.91 -48.55
CA GLY A 791 -11.99 -20.03 -49.68
C GLY A 791 -12.03 -18.53 -49.39
N LYS A 792 -12.37 -18.10 -48.16
CA LYS A 792 -12.47 -16.68 -47.77
C LYS A 792 -11.33 -16.26 -46.84
N LEU A 793 -10.80 -15.05 -47.04
CA LEU A 793 -9.81 -14.44 -46.13
C LEU A 793 -10.41 -14.20 -44.73
N GLN A 794 -9.71 -14.67 -43.71
CA GLN A 794 -10.05 -14.43 -42.31
C GLN A 794 -9.24 -13.24 -41.78
N SER A 795 -9.62 -12.03 -42.20
CA SER A 795 -8.84 -10.78 -42.00
C SER A 795 -8.74 -10.31 -40.54
N ASP A 796 -9.53 -10.88 -39.65
CA ASP A 796 -9.57 -10.66 -38.21
C ASP A 796 -8.85 -11.78 -37.42
N TYR A 797 -8.50 -12.90 -38.07
CA TYR A 797 -7.90 -14.04 -37.39
C TYR A 797 -6.57 -13.67 -36.71
N ARG A 798 -6.49 -14.01 -35.40
CA ARG A 798 -5.29 -14.01 -34.59
C ARG A 798 -5.15 -15.36 -33.91
N GLY A 799 -4.03 -16.04 -34.12
CA GLY A 799 -3.79 -17.38 -33.59
C GLY A 799 -2.66 -18.08 -34.33
N PHE A 800 -2.55 -19.40 -34.15
CA PHE A 800 -1.56 -20.20 -34.86
C PHE A 800 -2.17 -21.01 -35.99
N VAL A 801 -1.56 -20.94 -37.18
CA VAL A 801 -1.93 -21.75 -38.34
C VAL A 801 -0.73 -22.61 -38.75
N GLU A 802 -0.97 -23.88 -39.01
CA GLU A 802 0.06 -24.85 -39.38
C GLU A 802 0.07 -25.13 -40.89
N ASN A 803 1.27 -25.32 -41.44
CA ASN A 803 1.50 -25.84 -42.78
C ASN A 803 2.72 -26.77 -42.77
N SER A 804 3.08 -27.33 -43.94
CA SER A 804 4.22 -28.25 -44.07
C SER A 804 5.59 -27.65 -43.71
N ALA A 805 5.70 -26.32 -43.54
CA ALA A 805 6.92 -25.66 -43.07
C ALA A 805 6.92 -25.41 -41.54
N GLY A 806 5.78 -25.61 -40.86
CA GLY A 806 5.62 -25.50 -39.41
C GLY A 806 4.39 -24.69 -38.99
N LYS A 807 4.35 -24.35 -37.70
CA LYS A 807 3.27 -23.60 -37.06
C LYS A 807 3.63 -22.11 -36.95
N TRP A 808 2.76 -21.24 -37.47
CA TRP A 808 3.03 -19.81 -37.67
C TRP A 808 2.03 -18.95 -36.91
N TYR A 809 2.51 -17.87 -36.30
CA TYR A 809 1.68 -16.89 -35.61
C TYR A 809 1.09 -15.89 -36.62
N VAL A 810 -0.23 -15.89 -36.71
CA VAL A 810 -1.02 -15.06 -37.62
C VAL A 810 -1.69 -13.94 -36.83
N VAL A 811 -1.68 -12.73 -37.40
CA VAL A 811 -2.36 -11.54 -36.87
C VAL A 811 -3.06 -10.83 -38.03
N ASN A 812 -4.32 -10.47 -37.84
CA ASN A 812 -5.17 -9.85 -38.88
C ASN A 812 -5.17 -10.66 -40.18
N GLY A 813 -5.26 -11.99 -40.06
CA GLY A 813 -5.23 -12.92 -41.19
C GLY A 813 -3.89 -13.05 -41.92
N LYS A 814 -2.80 -12.40 -41.50
CA LYS A 814 -1.47 -12.49 -42.12
C LYS A 814 -0.43 -13.10 -41.17
N ILE A 815 0.53 -13.90 -41.65
CA ILE A 815 1.68 -14.31 -40.84
C ILE A 815 2.44 -13.07 -40.37
N ASN A 816 2.67 -12.95 -39.07
CA ASN A 816 3.44 -11.86 -38.47
C ASN A 816 4.89 -12.30 -38.23
N THR A 817 5.73 -12.20 -39.26
CA THR A 817 7.16 -12.54 -39.22
C THR A 817 7.98 -11.72 -38.24
N ASP A 818 7.48 -10.56 -37.83
CA ASP A 818 8.20 -9.64 -36.95
C ASP A 818 7.92 -9.96 -35.46
N PHE A 819 6.94 -10.82 -35.18
CA PHE A 819 6.59 -11.21 -33.82
C PHE A 819 7.63 -12.19 -33.23
N THR A 820 8.27 -11.75 -32.14
CA THR A 820 9.08 -12.60 -31.25
C THR A 820 8.63 -12.36 -29.82
N GLY A 821 8.23 -13.42 -29.11
CA GLY A 821 7.54 -13.31 -27.82
C GLY A 821 6.76 -14.58 -27.46
N LEU A 822 5.71 -14.45 -26.64
CA LEU A 822 4.79 -15.55 -26.32
C LEU A 822 3.46 -15.37 -27.07
N GLY A 823 3.05 -16.38 -27.83
CA GLY A 823 1.73 -16.46 -28.45
C GLY A 823 0.84 -17.48 -27.73
N LYS A 824 -0.43 -17.16 -27.50
CA LYS A 824 -1.38 -18.12 -26.90
C LYS A 824 -1.88 -19.14 -27.94
N ASP A 825 -1.85 -20.41 -27.58
CA ASP A 825 -2.15 -21.57 -28.41
C ASP A 825 -3.11 -22.52 -27.65
N GLY A 826 -4.41 -22.28 -27.78
CA GLY A 826 -5.39 -22.90 -26.88
C GLY A 826 -5.21 -22.36 -25.45
N ASP A 827 -4.90 -23.24 -24.51
CA ASP A 827 -4.59 -22.89 -23.12
C ASP A 827 -3.09 -22.66 -22.86
N ASP A 828 -2.21 -23.15 -23.75
CA ASP A 828 -0.76 -22.99 -23.64
C ASP A 828 -0.30 -21.60 -24.09
N TRP A 829 0.84 -21.15 -23.56
CA TRP A 829 1.63 -20.06 -24.14
C TRP A 829 2.90 -20.62 -24.76
N VAL A 830 3.08 -20.38 -26.06
CA VAL A 830 4.15 -20.94 -26.89
C VAL A 830 5.12 -19.84 -27.30
N CYS A 831 6.42 -20.13 -27.21
CA CYS A 831 7.47 -19.26 -27.71
C CYS A 831 7.37 -19.12 -29.23
N VAL A 832 7.38 -17.88 -29.70
CA VAL A 832 7.43 -17.53 -31.11
C VAL A 832 8.73 -16.77 -31.37
N ARG A 833 9.48 -17.16 -32.40
CA ARG A 833 10.64 -16.42 -32.90
C ARG A 833 10.45 -16.16 -34.39
N ALA A 834 10.56 -14.90 -34.80
CA ALA A 834 10.32 -14.44 -36.18
C ALA A 834 9.01 -14.98 -36.81
N GLY A 835 7.90 -14.92 -36.06
CA GLY A 835 6.58 -15.38 -36.47
C GLY A 835 6.36 -16.90 -36.50
N LYS A 836 7.38 -17.71 -36.18
CA LYS A 836 7.27 -19.17 -36.13
C LYS A 836 7.29 -19.68 -34.69
N ALA A 837 6.40 -20.62 -34.35
CA ALA A 837 6.44 -21.32 -33.07
C ALA A 837 7.74 -22.13 -32.94
N ASP A 838 8.38 -22.05 -31.78
CA ASP A 838 9.68 -22.67 -31.51
C ASP A 838 9.62 -23.60 -30.28
N SER A 839 9.40 -24.88 -30.54
CA SER A 839 9.37 -25.96 -29.56
C SER A 839 10.75 -26.34 -29.00
N SER A 840 11.85 -25.70 -29.44
CA SER A 840 13.22 -25.99 -28.98
C SER A 840 13.75 -24.96 -27.99
N TYR A 841 13.05 -23.83 -27.79
CA TYR A 841 13.54 -22.74 -26.95
C TYR A 841 13.33 -23.02 -25.46
N THR A 842 14.41 -22.98 -24.70
CA THR A 842 14.40 -22.95 -23.22
C THR A 842 15.20 -21.74 -22.75
N GLY A 843 14.61 -20.86 -21.93
CA GLY A 843 15.20 -19.58 -21.55
C GLY A 843 14.17 -18.53 -21.13
N LEU A 844 14.54 -17.25 -21.19
CA LEU A 844 13.64 -16.13 -20.83
C LEU A 844 13.08 -15.44 -22.08
N VAL A 845 11.76 -15.36 -22.18
CA VAL A 845 11.02 -14.66 -23.25
C VAL A 845 10.30 -13.46 -22.65
N LYS A 846 10.45 -12.28 -23.25
CA LYS A 846 9.69 -11.09 -22.87
C LYS A 846 8.24 -11.21 -23.35
N ASN A 847 7.28 -10.94 -22.47
CA ASN A 847 5.87 -10.81 -22.79
C ASN A 847 5.26 -9.67 -21.96
N SER A 848 4.72 -8.65 -22.65
CA SER A 848 4.46 -7.32 -22.06
C SER A 848 5.70 -6.81 -21.31
N ASP A 849 5.57 -6.35 -20.07
CA ASP A 849 6.67 -5.75 -19.29
C ASP A 849 7.55 -6.78 -18.55
N TYR A 850 7.20 -8.07 -18.59
CA TYR A 850 7.87 -9.11 -17.82
C TYR A 850 8.63 -10.10 -18.69
N PHE A 851 9.69 -10.69 -18.13
CA PHE A 851 10.35 -11.86 -18.70
C PHE A 851 9.81 -13.12 -18.03
N TRP A 852 9.46 -14.10 -18.85
CA TRP A 852 8.92 -15.38 -18.43
C TRP A 852 9.83 -16.52 -18.83
N TYR A 853 9.96 -17.51 -17.96
CA TYR A 853 10.69 -18.73 -18.24
C TYR A 853 9.87 -19.65 -19.15
N VAL A 854 10.51 -20.03 -20.24
CA VAL A 854 10.02 -20.99 -21.22
C VAL A 854 10.91 -22.21 -21.14
N LYS A 855 10.29 -23.38 -21.21
CA LYS A 855 10.94 -24.67 -21.31
C LYS A 855 10.34 -25.46 -22.47
N ASP A 856 11.20 -25.98 -23.35
CA ASP A 856 10.83 -26.79 -24.51
C ASP A 856 9.75 -26.10 -25.37
N GLY A 857 9.92 -24.78 -25.54
CA GLY A 857 9.04 -23.88 -26.28
C GLY A 857 7.73 -23.48 -25.59
N LYS A 858 7.44 -23.94 -24.37
CA LYS A 858 6.23 -23.59 -23.61
C LYS A 858 6.55 -22.79 -22.35
N LEU A 859 5.66 -21.87 -21.98
CA LEU A 859 5.69 -21.16 -20.71
C LEU A 859 5.62 -22.16 -19.53
N ASP A 860 6.55 -22.08 -18.58
CA ASP A 860 6.53 -22.86 -17.33
C ASP A 860 6.38 -21.93 -16.14
N THR A 861 5.12 -21.69 -15.74
CA THR A 861 4.74 -20.87 -14.57
C THR A 861 5.04 -21.53 -13.23
N SER A 862 5.56 -22.77 -13.21
CA SER A 862 5.95 -23.48 -11.98
C SER A 862 7.44 -23.35 -11.65
N TYR A 863 8.23 -22.79 -12.57
CA TYR A 863 9.67 -22.74 -12.44
C TYR A 863 10.14 -21.80 -11.32
N LEU A 864 10.96 -22.34 -10.43
CA LEU A 864 11.70 -21.62 -9.39
C LEU A 864 13.16 -22.05 -9.54
N GLY A 865 14.04 -21.11 -9.91
CA GLY A 865 15.42 -21.44 -10.30
C GLY A 865 16.23 -20.26 -10.82
N THR A 866 17.48 -20.53 -11.18
CA THR A 866 18.37 -19.56 -11.83
C THR A 866 18.45 -19.81 -13.34
N VAL A 867 18.36 -18.75 -14.15
CA VAL A 867 18.46 -18.81 -15.61
C VAL A 867 19.55 -17.86 -16.09
N THR A 868 20.54 -18.39 -16.79
CA THR A 868 21.68 -17.61 -17.30
C THR A 868 21.51 -17.28 -18.79
N ASN A 869 21.77 -16.04 -19.16
CA ASN A 869 21.86 -15.55 -20.53
C ASN A 869 23.02 -14.53 -20.65
N ASP A 870 23.18 -13.90 -21.81
CA ASP A 870 24.23 -12.90 -22.06
C ASP A 870 24.17 -11.67 -21.13
N GLY A 871 23.02 -11.41 -20.50
CA GLY A 871 22.84 -10.37 -19.48
C GLY A 871 23.25 -10.79 -18.06
N GLY A 872 23.58 -12.07 -17.84
CA GLY A 872 23.96 -12.66 -16.55
C GLY A 872 23.00 -13.74 -16.07
N THR A 873 23.11 -14.09 -14.78
CA THR A 873 22.26 -15.09 -14.12
C THR A 873 21.11 -14.40 -13.38
N TRP A 874 19.88 -14.79 -13.71
CA TRP A 874 18.64 -14.21 -13.21
C TRP A 874 17.92 -15.20 -12.28
N PHE A 875 17.31 -14.70 -11.21
CA PHE A 875 16.54 -15.52 -10.28
C PHE A 875 15.05 -15.45 -10.62
N ILE A 876 14.43 -16.61 -10.86
CA ILE A 876 13.07 -16.75 -11.39
C ILE A 876 12.17 -17.38 -10.33
N ILE A 877 10.98 -16.82 -10.14
CA ILE A 877 9.97 -17.28 -9.18
C ILE A 877 8.65 -17.46 -9.93
N ASN A 878 7.99 -18.62 -9.80
CA ASN A 878 6.72 -18.95 -10.46
C ASN A 878 6.75 -18.65 -11.98
N GLY A 879 7.85 -19.05 -12.63
CA GLY A 879 8.10 -18.83 -14.06
C GLY A 879 8.34 -17.38 -14.48
N LYS A 880 8.41 -16.42 -13.54
CA LYS A 880 8.55 -14.99 -13.81
C LYS A 880 9.88 -14.45 -13.29
N LEU A 881 10.56 -13.62 -14.08
CA LEU A 881 11.61 -12.76 -13.55
C LEU A 881 10.96 -11.59 -12.81
N ASP A 882 11.20 -11.53 -11.51
CA ASP A 882 10.78 -10.42 -10.66
C ASP A 882 12.01 -9.60 -10.26
N THR A 883 12.09 -8.38 -10.78
CA THR A 883 13.22 -7.47 -10.55
C THR A 883 13.14 -6.72 -9.21
N SER A 884 12.08 -6.89 -8.41
CA SER A 884 12.06 -6.41 -7.02
C SER A 884 12.89 -7.31 -6.08
N VAL A 885 13.16 -8.55 -6.50
CA VAL A 885 13.78 -9.59 -5.68
C VAL A 885 15.22 -9.23 -5.31
N THR A 886 15.43 -8.94 -4.02
CA THR A 886 16.75 -8.70 -3.42
C THR A 886 16.93 -9.54 -2.14
N GLY A 887 18.18 -9.80 -1.76
CA GLY A 887 18.57 -10.64 -0.62
C GLY A 887 18.92 -12.07 -1.01
N ILE A 888 19.08 -12.96 -0.02
CA ILE A 888 19.39 -14.36 -0.26
C ILE A 888 18.10 -15.13 -0.63
N LYS A 889 18.07 -15.74 -1.82
CA LYS A 889 16.93 -16.55 -2.32
C LYS A 889 17.36 -17.97 -2.64
N SER A 890 16.48 -18.96 -2.42
CA SER A 890 16.79 -20.37 -2.66
C SER A 890 16.06 -20.94 -3.87
N ASP A 891 16.82 -21.59 -4.76
CA ASP A 891 16.31 -22.34 -5.91
C ASP A 891 16.00 -23.82 -5.57
N LYS A 892 15.76 -24.12 -4.29
CA LYS A 892 15.59 -25.46 -3.69
C LYS A 892 16.89 -26.26 -3.52
N THR A 893 17.96 -25.94 -4.25
CA THR A 893 19.27 -26.62 -4.10
C THR A 893 20.25 -25.74 -3.34
N ASP A 894 20.36 -24.49 -3.75
CA ASP A 894 21.31 -23.50 -3.25
C ASP A 894 20.61 -22.24 -2.73
N PHE A 895 21.42 -21.30 -2.28
CA PHE A 895 21.00 -20.00 -1.76
C PHE A 895 21.90 -18.97 -2.42
N TRP A 896 21.30 -18.09 -3.20
CA TRP A 896 21.96 -17.10 -4.04
C TRP A 896 21.69 -15.71 -3.50
N TYR A 897 22.70 -14.86 -3.48
CA TYR A 897 22.53 -13.44 -3.21
C TYR A 897 22.06 -12.75 -4.49
N VAL A 898 20.84 -12.22 -4.44
CA VAL A 898 20.16 -11.57 -5.55
C VAL A 898 20.07 -10.06 -5.26
N LYS A 899 20.28 -9.24 -6.30
CA LYS A 899 20.01 -7.80 -6.31
C LYS A 899 19.18 -7.50 -7.55
N GLY A 900 18.00 -6.91 -7.38
CA GLY A 900 17.14 -6.51 -8.50
C GLY A 900 16.76 -7.65 -9.45
N GLY A 901 16.52 -8.86 -8.92
CA GLY A 901 16.26 -10.08 -9.70
C GLY A 901 17.49 -10.75 -10.34
N LYS A 902 18.67 -10.15 -10.24
CA LYS A 902 19.94 -10.69 -10.78
C LYS A 902 20.82 -11.27 -9.66
N VAL A 903 21.41 -12.45 -9.90
CA VAL A 903 22.38 -13.04 -8.97
C VAL A 903 23.67 -12.22 -9.02
N ASP A 904 24.11 -11.70 -7.88
CA ASP A 904 25.35 -10.94 -7.76
C ASP A 904 26.55 -11.88 -7.59
N THR A 905 26.93 -12.53 -8.69
CA THR A 905 28.04 -13.51 -8.76
C THR A 905 29.41 -12.92 -8.42
N ALA A 906 29.54 -11.59 -8.30
CA ALA A 906 30.77 -10.92 -7.90
C ALA A 906 30.84 -10.66 -6.38
N PHE A 907 29.76 -10.91 -5.64
CA PHE A 907 29.71 -10.64 -4.20
C PHE A 907 30.41 -11.74 -3.39
N GLU A 908 31.41 -11.32 -2.62
CA GLU A 908 31.96 -12.05 -1.48
C GLU A 908 31.85 -11.17 -0.23
N GLY A 909 31.24 -11.68 0.84
CA GLY A 909 30.94 -10.90 2.04
C GLY A 909 29.95 -11.58 2.97
N VAL A 910 29.38 -10.83 3.90
CA VAL A 910 28.28 -11.30 4.77
C VAL A 910 27.01 -10.51 4.50
N ILE A 911 25.87 -11.20 4.48
CA ILE A 911 24.53 -10.63 4.31
C ILE A 911 23.67 -11.07 5.49
N GLU A 912 23.06 -10.11 6.18
CA GLU A 912 22.05 -10.40 7.19
C GLU A 912 20.75 -10.89 6.53
N GLN A 913 20.26 -12.04 6.98
CA GLN A 913 18.93 -12.51 6.64
C GLN A 913 18.34 -13.41 7.75
N GLY A 914 17.19 -13.01 8.27
CA GLY A 914 16.49 -13.72 9.35
C GLY A 914 17.27 -13.72 10.67
N GLY A 915 17.86 -12.58 11.04
CA GLY A 915 18.68 -12.44 12.25
C GLY A 915 19.97 -13.25 12.26
N SER A 916 20.40 -13.78 11.11
CA SER A 916 21.68 -14.47 10.92
C SER A 916 22.49 -13.77 9.84
N TRP A 917 23.78 -13.55 10.09
CA TRP A 917 24.72 -13.06 9.08
C TRP A 917 25.31 -14.24 8.31
N TRP A 918 24.94 -14.38 7.05
CA TRP A 918 25.38 -15.47 6.17
C TRP A 918 26.60 -15.07 5.35
N TYR A 919 27.65 -15.88 5.36
CA TYR A 919 28.80 -15.71 4.47
C TYR A 919 28.45 -16.20 3.06
N VAL A 920 28.55 -15.27 2.11
CA VAL A 920 28.31 -15.45 0.69
C VAL A 920 29.65 -15.34 -0.03
N LYS A 921 29.90 -16.22 -0.99
CA LYS A 921 31.06 -16.22 -1.87
C LYS A 921 30.61 -16.51 -3.29
N ASP A 922 31.15 -15.80 -4.27
CA ASP A 922 30.77 -15.92 -5.69
C ASP A 922 29.24 -15.79 -5.91
N GLY A 923 28.58 -14.94 -5.12
CA GLY A 923 27.12 -14.75 -5.10
C GLY A 923 26.30 -15.90 -4.51
N LYS A 924 26.93 -16.90 -3.88
CA LYS A 924 26.28 -18.09 -3.29
C LYS A 924 26.62 -18.24 -1.80
N VAL A 925 25.65 -18.62 -0.97
CA VAL A 925 25.89 -18.89 0.46
C VAL A 925 26.83 -20.10 0.61
N ALA A 926 27.96 -19.89 1.29
CA ALA A 926 28.96 -20.91 1.53
C ALA A 926 28.57 -21.76 2.75
N LYS A 927 27.51 -22.57 2.61
CA LYS A 927 26.89 -23.41 3.68
C LYS A 927 27.88 -24.23 4.49
N ASP A 928 28.94 -24.75 3.86
CA ASP A 928 29.92 -25.62 4.49
C ASP A 928 31.15 -24.85 5.03
N TYR A 929 31.18 -23.52 4.89
CA TYR A 929 32.30 -22.71 5.35
C TYR A 929 32.37 -22.69 6.87
N LYS A 930 33.58 -22.96 7.37
CA LYS A 930 33.95 -22.86 8.78
C LYS A 930 35.35 -22.25 8.89
N GLY A 931 35.46 -21.06 9.46
CA GLY A 931 36.71 -20.29 9.46
C GLY A 931 36.53 -18.85 9.95
N LEU A 932 37.53 -18.01 9.69
CA LEU A 932 37.50 -16.58 9.98
C LEU A 932 37.23 -15.77 8.71
N PHE A 933 36.25 -14.87 8.75
CA PHE A 933 35.95 -13.92 7.70
C PHE A 933 36.19 -12.48 8.19
N THR A 934 36.81 -11.62 7.37
CA THR A 934 37.14 -10.24 7.74
C THR A 934 36.39 -9.25 6.84
N ASN A 935 35.77 -8.25 7.46
CA ASN A 935 35.23 -7.06 6.80
C ASN A 935 35.66 -5.79 7.57
N ASP A 936 35.21 -4.62 7.13
CA ASP A 936 35.55 -3.32 7.73
C ASP A 936 35.13 -3.21 9.22
N ALA A 937 34.13 -3.99 9.66
CA ALA A 937 33.70 -4.05 11.05
C ALA A 937 34.56 -4.97 11.94
N GLY A 938 35.44 -5.80 11.35
CA GLY A 938 36.38 -6.68 12.03
C GLY A 938 36.45 -8.10 11.46
N THR A 939 37.07 -9.00 12.21
CA THR A 939 37.16 -10.43 11.87
C THR A 939 36.20 -11.24 12.73
N TRP A 940 35.45 -12.13 12.09
CA TRP A 940 34.33 -12.88 12.65
C TRP A 940 34.53 -14.37 12.44
N TYR A 941 34.10 -15.19 13.40
CA TYR A 941 34.06 -16.64 13.26
C TYR A 941 32.77 -17.06 12.58
N VAL A 942 32.93 -17.82 11.49
CA VAL A 942 31.83 -18.35 10.69
C VAL A 942 31.80 -19.86 10.85
N ALA A 943 30.62 -20.43 11.09
CA ALA A 943 30.36 -21.86 11.13
C ALA A 943 29.05 -22.17 10.38
N ALA A 944 29.04 -23.25 9.60
CA ALA A 944 27.91 -23.63 8.73
C ALA A 944 27.42 -22.46 7.84
N GLY A 945 28.37 -21.66 7.33
CA GLY A 945 28.07 -20.49 6.49
C GLY A 945 27.44 -19.30 7.22
N LYS A 946 27.36 -19.29 8.56
CA LYS A 946 26.84 -18.18 9.38
C LYS A 946 27.89 -17.63 10.32
N ILE A 947 27.88 -16.32 10.62
CA ILE A 947 28.58 -15.80 11.80
C ILE A 947 27.98 -16.47 13.04
N ASP A 948 28.84 -17.11 13.83
CA ASP A 948 28.50 -17.81 15.06
C ASP A 948 28.84 -16.90 16.24
N THR A 949 27.85 -16.12 16.69
CA THR A 949 27.98 -15.14 17.78
C THR A 949 28.13 -15.78 19.15
N ASP A 950 27.84 -17.07 19.29
CA ASP A 950 27.99 -17.79 20.56
C ASP A 950 29.39 -18.39 20.70
N PHE A 951 30.12 -18.56 19.59
CA PHE A 951 31.47 -19.10 19.60
C PHE A 951 32.45 -18.24 20.41
N THR A 952 32.97 -18.82 21.48
CA THR A 952 34.11 -18.31 22.24
C THR A 952 35.18 -19.41 22.29
N GLY A 953 36.40 -19.10 21.85
CA GLY A 953 37.43 -20.11 21.66
C GLY A 953 38.62 -19.61 20.84
N LEU A 954 39.25 -20.52 20.09
CA LEU A 954 40.35 -20.19 19.18
C LEU A 954 39.94 -20.39 17.71
N GLY A 955 40.11 -19.35 16.89
CA GLY A 955 40.00 -19.40 15.43
C GLY A 955 41.40 -19.45 14.79
N LYS A 956 41.54 -20.08 13.62
CA LYS A 956 42.81 -20.14 12.90
C LYS A 956 42.95 -18.93 11.96
N ASP A 957 44.05 -18.20 12.09
CA ASP A 957 44.36 -16.96 11.36
C ASP A 957 45.78 -17.06 10.77
N GLY A 958 45.85 -17.43 9.49
CA GLY A 958 47.12 -17.81 8.86
C GLY A 958 47.77 -19.02 9.56
N ASP A 959 49.01 -18.86 10.02
CA ASP A 959 49.74 -19.85 10.82
C ASP A 959 49.43 -19.77 12.33
N ASN A 960 48.76 -18.71 12.77
CA ASN A 960 48.45 -18.45 14.18
C ASN A 960 47.05 -18.96 14.56
N TRP A 961 46.83 -19.07 15.88
CA TRP A 961 45.49 -19.20 16.45
C TRP A 961 45.19 -17.94 17.25
N VAL A 962 44.00 -17.36 17.03
CA VAL A 962 43.55 -16.11 17.66
C VAL A 962 42.34 -16.34 18.54
N CYS A 963 42.24 -15.56 19.61
CA CYS A 963 41.09 -15.56 20.50
C CYS A 963 39.85 -15.02 19.78
N VAL A 964 38.75 -15.75 19.88
CA VAL A 964 37.41 -15.32 19.48
C VAL A 964 36.56 -15.25 20.73
N ARG A 965 35.86 -14.14 20.95
CA ARG A 965 34.87 -13.95 22.02
C ARG A 965 33.57 -13.46 21.43
N ALA A 966 32.47 -14.13 21.75
CA ALA A 966 31.13 -13.86 21.18
C ALA A 966 31.16 -13.70 19.63
N GLY A 967 31.78 -14.66 18.95
CA GLY A 967 31.91 -14.69 17.49
C GLY A 967 32.89 -13.70 16.85
N LYS A 968 33.45 -12.75 17.61
CA LYS A 968 34.40 -11.75 17.08
C LYS A 968 35.83 -12.02 17.54
N VAL A 969 36.81 -11.86 16.65
CA VAL A 969 38.24 -11.96 17.00
C VAL A 969 38.60 -10.81 17.94
N ASP A 970 39.20 -11.14 19.08
CA ASP A 970 39.63 -10.18 20.09
C ASP A 970 41.16 -10.14 20.19
N ARG A 971 41.75 -9.11 19.55
CA ARG A 971 43.19 -8.83 19.53
C ARG A 971 43.71 -8.10 20.78
N THR A 972 42.89 -7.97 21.82
CA THR A 972 43.24 -7.30 23.08
C THR A 972 43.19 -8.23 24.29
N TYR A 973 42.69 -9.46 24.11
CA TYR A 973 42.52 -10.40 25.19
C TYR A 973 43.82 -11.11 25.56
N THR A 974 44.27 -10.95 26.80
CA THR A 974 45.34 -11.73 27.42
C THR A 974 44.75 -12.53 28.59
N GLY A 975 44.96 -13.84 28.63
CA GLY A 975 44.36 -14.72 29.64
C GLY A 975 44.12 -16.14 29.14
N LEU A 976 43.20 -16.85 29.78
CA LEU A 976 42.85 -18.25 29.49
C LEU A 976 41.56 -18.35 28.67
N VAL A 977 41.63 -19.00 27.50
CA VAL A 977 40.46 -19.30 26.66
C VAL A 977 40.29 -20.82 26.50
N GLN A 978 39.06 -21.33 26.54
CA GLN A 978 38.79 -22.75 26.31
C GLN A 978 38.60 -23.02 24.82
N SER A 979 39.26 -24.04 24.28
CA SER A 979 39.06 -24.53 22.91
C SER A 979 39.20 -26.05 22.87
N SER A 980 38.24 -26.74 22.26
CA SER A 980 38.15 -28.21 22.22
C SER A 980 38.29 -28.88 23.60
N GLY A 981 37.66 -28.29 24.62
CA GLY A 981 37.70 -28.77 26.02
C GLY A 981 39.00 -28.43 26.79
N ILE A 982 40.03 -27.92 26.12
CA ILE A 982 41.33 -27.58 26.71
C ILE A 982 41.41 -26.06 26.94
N TRP A 983 41.92 -25.64 28.10
CA TRP A 983 42.24 -24.23 28.33
C TRP A 983 43.64 -23.89 27.81
N TRP A 984 43.71 -22.80 27.04
CA TRP A 984 44.92 -22.29 26.41
C TRP A 984 45.19 -20.86 26.86
N TYR A 985 46.46 -20.51 27.01
CA TYR A 985 46.90 -19.14 27.27
C TYR A 985 47.06 -18.35 25.97
N VAL A 986 46.54 -17.14 26.00
CA VAL A 986 46.55 -16.17 24.91
C VAL A 986 47.22 -14.89 25.43
N SER A 987 48.08 -14.28 24.62
CA SER A 987 48.58 -12.92 24.83
C SER A 987 48.19 -12.06 23.62
N ASP A 988 47.63 -10.88 23.88
CA ASP A 988 47.26 -9.90 22.86
C ASP A 988 46.38 -10.50 21.74
N GLY A 989 45.47 -11.39 22.15
CA GLY A 989 44.56 -12.12 21.27
C GLY A 989 45.19 -13.25 20.45
N VAL A 990 46.47 -13.60 20.63
CA VAL A 990 47.16 -14.71 19.95
C VAL A 990 47.53 -15.82 20.93
N LEU A 991 47.35 -17.08 20.52
CA LEU A 991 47.78 -18.27 21.28
C LEU A 991 49.30 -18.24 21.51
N ASP A 992 49.72 -18.17 22.77
CA ASP A 992 51.14 -18.22 23.14
C ASP A 992 51.50 -19.61 23.70
N THR A 993 52.05 -20.46 22.82
CA THR A 993 52.54 -21.80 23.17
C THR A 993 53.90 -21.81 23.87
N SER A 994 54.55 -20.65 24.05
CA SER A 994 55.81 -20.53 24.80
C SER A 994 55.57 -20.34 26.29
N TYR A 995 54.45 -19.68 26.66
CA TYR A 995 54.13 -19.34 28.04
C TYR A 995 54.13 -20.54 28.99
N THR A 996 54.81 -20.40 30.12
CA THR A 996 54.78 -21.36 31.23
C THR A 996 54.81 -20.58 32.54
N GLY A 997 53.79 -20.74 33.37
CA GLY A 997 53.58 -19.89 34.55
C GLY A 997 52.22 -20.11 35.21
N ILE A 998 51.88 -19.24 36.17
CA ILE A 998 50.58 -19.25 36.86
C ILE A 998 49.64 -18.20 36.24
N GLN A 999 48.41 -18.60 35.91
CA GLN A 999 47.37 -17.71 35.37
C GLN A 999 46.07 -17.81 36.16
N THR A 1000 45.39 -16.68 36.35
CA THR A 1000 44.19 -16.58 37.19
C THR A 1000 42.94 -16.32 36.34
N ASN A 1001 41.86 -17.03 36.64
CA ASN A 1001 40.51 -16.76 36.15
C ASN A 1001 39.50 -16.84 37.31
N ASP A 1002 38.21 -16.69 37.02
CA ASP A 1002 37.14 -16.76 38.04
C ASP A 1002 37.08 -18.10 38.80
N GLY A 1003 37.67 -19.17 38.25
CA GLY A 1003 37.82 -20.48 38.89
C GLY A 1003 39.03 -20.60 39.83
N GLY A 1004 39.92 -19.61 39.88
CA GLY A 1004 41.14 -19.57 40.69
C GLY A 1004 42.42 -19.40 39.86
N SER A 1005 43.56 -19.68 40.49
CA SER A 1005 44.89 -19.66 39.84
C SER A 1005 45.32 -21.07 39.40
N TRP A 1006 45.89 -21.18 38.21
CA TRP A 1006 46.16 -22.45 37.53
C TRP A 1006 47.56 -22.47 36.92
N LEU A 1007 48.18 -23.66 36.87
CA LEU A 1007 49.42 -23.89 36.15
C LEU A 1007 49.18 -24.00 34.64
N VAL A 1008 49.90 -23.20 33.87
CA VAL A 1008 50.01 -23.29 32.42
C VAL A 1008 51.43 -23.75 32.07
N VAL A 1009 51.55 -24.72 31.16
CA VAL A 1009 52.83 -25.19 30.62
C VAL A 1009 52.73 -25.22 29.10
N LYS A 1010 53.66 -24.54 28.42
CA LYS A 1010 53.69 -24.39 26.95
C LYS A 1010 52.34 -23.95 26.35
N GLY A 1011 51.77 -22.91 26.95
CA GLY A 1011 50.48 -22.33 26.57
C GLY A 1011 49.25 -23.17 26.93
N LYS A 1012 49.38 -24.35 27.52
CA LYS A 1012 48.25 -25.23 27.88
C LYS A 1012 48.08 -25.34 29.40
N LEU A 1013 46.86 -25.22 29.90
CA LEU A 1013 46.54 -25.49 31.31
C LEU A 1013 46.81 -26.96 31.65
N ASN A 1014 47.61 -27.19 32.69
CA ASN A 1014 48.12 -28.51 33.05
C ASN A 1014 47.35 -29.12 34.24
N THR A 1015 46.17 -29.67 33.95
CA THR A 1015 45.26 -30.31 34.94
C THR A 1015 45.84 -31.52 35.66
N ASP A 1016 46.88 -32.13 35.11
CA ASP A 1016 47.34 -33.45 35.56
C ASP A 1016 48.50 -33.32 36.57
N TYR A 1017 48.99 -32.10 36.80
CA TYR A 1017 50.10 -31.82 37.69
C TYR A 1017 49.65 -31.68 39.15
N THR A 1018 50.33 -32.38 40.06
CA THR A 1018 50.21 -32.22 41.51
C THR A 1018 51.61 -32.22 42.12
N GLY A 1019 51.95 -31.19 42.90
CA GLY A 1019 53.29 -30.99 43.49
C GLY A 1019 53.64 -29.52 43.70
N GLU A 1020 54.87 -29.27 44.19
CA GLU A 1020 55.46 -27.92 44.29
C GLU A 1020 56.03 -27.47 42.94
N TYR A 1021 55.66 -26.28 42.48
CA TYR A 1021 56.14 -25.71 41.21
C TYR A 1021 56.63 -24.27 41.40
N THR A 1022 57.84 -23.96 40.94
CA THR A 1022 58.44 -22.63 41.09
C THR A 1022 58.35 -21.81 39.80
N VAL A 1023 57.78 -20.60 39.88
CA VAL A 1023 57.73 -19.58 38.82
C VAL A 1023 58.30 -18.29 39.40
N ASP A 1024 59.24 -17.65 38.70
CA ASP A 1024 59.84 -16.35 39.09
C ASP A 1024 60.26 -16.27 40.57
N SER A 1025 60.97 -17.31 41.04
CA SER A 1025 61.43 -17.49 42.42
C SER A 1025 60.33 -17.67 43.49
N THR A 1026 59.07 -17.82 43.10
CA THR A 1026 57.94 -18.13 43.98
C THR A 1026 57.51 -19.59 43.78
N THR A 1027 57.47 -20.37 44.87
CA THR A 1027 56.99 -21.76 44.84
C THR A 1027 55.51 -21.82 45.19
N TYR A 1028 54.73 -22.50 44.36
CA TYR A 1028 53.29 -22.71 44.53
C TYR A 1028 53.01 -24.19 44.83
N ASN A 1029 52.10 -24.45 45.76
CA ASN A 1029 51.49 -25.77 45.92
C ASN A 1029 50.40 -25.94 44.86
N ILE A 1030 50.43 -27.05 44.14
CA ILE A 1030 49.50 -27.31 43.03
C ILE A 1030 48.86 -28.68 43.20
N VAL A 1031 47.55 -28.75 43.06
CA VAL A 1031 46.75 -29.99 43.08
C VAL A 1031 45.85 -30.01 41.86
N ASN A 1032 46.00 -31.02 41.01
CA ASN A 1032 45.29 -31.18 39.74
C ASN A 1032 45.31 -29.90 38.88
N GLY A 1033 46.49 -29.29 38.75
CA GLY A 1033 46.73 -28.07 37.99
C GLY A 1033 46.28 -26.76 38.65
N LYS A 1034 45.53 -26.81 39.76
CA LYS A 1034 45.07 -25.62 40.50
C LYS A 1034 46.04 -25.28 41.63
N VAL A 1035 46.38 -24.00 41.77
CA VAL A 1035 47.12 -23.50 42.93
C VAL A 1035 46.26 -23.59 44.18
N THR A 1036 46.83 -24.13 45.26
CA THR A 1036 46.20 -24.23 46.58
C THR A 1036 47.04 -23.48 47.62
N ASP A 1037 46.38 -23.03 48.70
CA ASP A 1037 47.04 -22.45 49.88
C ASP A 1037 47.99 -23.47 50.55
#